data_AF-A0AAT9STG6-F1
#
_entry.id   AF-A0AAT9STG6-F1
#
_cell.length_a   1.000
_cell.length_b   1.000
_cell.length_c   1.000
_cell.angle_alpha   90.00
_cell.angle_beta   90.00
_cell.angle_gamma   90.00
#
_symmetry.space_group_name_H-M   'P 1'
#
loop_
_entity.id
_entity.type
_entity.pdbx_description
1 polymer ?
#
loop_
_entity_poly.entity_id
_entity_poly.type
_entity_poly.pdbx_seq_one_letter_code
_entity_poly.pdbx_strand_id
1 'polypeptide(L)'
;MAEASSIQAAGVSDRRATDRYFPILALGFAGYVLFGKSFAYLGVPPLFMGEILFVLGILAFLASGCATSLLATIPAISAALLMGWVLLRTLQGIGTYKVDALRDGAVALYAGFAFIVAALLVERPARLAQIVGYFRIHARIIIPIAIVAYLVARFAGTSIPKLPGQDVEIISVRSGELAAHLCGALVLVLLGLCKVRRAWLVVSIAAALLIASQSRGGMLALMIPLVFAMVFTGQLRRFATIGGLIAVVMCAAYAADLEIDLPRGERPISARAVIDNVASIAMPSDANNLDGTKQWRLRWWEAIRNYTLHGSYFWTGKGFGVNLAEADGFVVGLERGGPTLRSPHSVHMTYLARGGVPGLALWVLTFTSWIVALLRIARAAWLRGDRDWSRYFIFLVCYLAAIIIDASFDVALEGPMLGIPFWTIFGIGLGSLMIYRGMHVIDAPASPRPALRNGARIAGAATLLAAACLSGGRPSEAAESTTCPAAAIPVPVGSSIQALVAKAPTGATFCIGAGTHRAQLIAPKDGQTFIGEPGATLSGAELITDMRQEGRFWMGSAVKLDIRPFGTCLKSRPRCNDAERFFLDDQPLEPVSALADLRPGAVFQDALMSRFYLADDPRGRRLERTRQPYAFRNDGARNVTVKGLIVEKYATPAQQGAIYGDEDRRATDWLIEGNEARFNSGSGIATGDRSVVRGNKVHHNGQLGISPNGVDVVIEDNEIYENNIFGFDAAWEAGGVKAGAVERLTLRRNHVYDNFGSGLWCDVDCRNILIEDNRVERNADAGIFYEISFDAIIRNNIVGLNGTGLGGQQGSAWIWGAGIQIAASQGVEVYGNTVTVAEGSAGIVLVDQGRERIDRPARAAGAGKTFYRTAGNSVHDNEVIYNGRAGISGGASDVARLNPNFGIIETGGNRFDRNTYVLRLAAASPAFIWGHGAISYERFRNLGQEANGQLVRPK
;
A
#
# COMPACT_ATOMS: atom_id res chain seq x y z
N MET A 1 0.51 -4.78 4.69
CA MET A 1 0.46 -4.10 6.01
C MET A 1 1.34 -4.77 7.08
N ALA A 2 2.61 -4.93 6.76
CA ALA A 2 3.73 -5.29 7.64
C ALA A 2 5.05 -4.60 7.20
N GLU A 3 4.97 -3.68 6.24
CA GLU A 3 6.09 -2.99 5.57
C GLU A 3 6.57 -1.82 6.44
N ALA A 4 5.58 -1.11 7.00
CA ALA A 4 5.71 0.01 7.93
C ALA A 4 6.31 -0.37 9.33
N SER A 5 7.38 -1.15 9.35
CA SER A 5 8.33 -1.23 10.46
C SER A 5 9.79 -1.49 10.04
N SER A 6 10.15 -1.53 8.75
CA SER A 6 11.57 -1.67 8.33
C SER A 6 12.29 -0.34 8.06
N ILE A 7 11.63 0.81 8.29
CA ILE A 7 12.17 2.16 8.02
C ILE A 7 13.15 2.67 9.11
N GLN A 8 13.44 1.91 10.16
CA GLN A 8 14.27 2.39 11.29
C GLN A 8 15.60 1.63 11.45
N ALA A 9 16.57 1.97 10.59
CA ALA A 9 18.03 2.01 10.82
C ALA A 9 18.72 1.91 9.45
N ALA A 10 19.52 2.84 8.93
CA ALA A 10 20.31 3.92 9.51
C ALA A 10 20.30 5.12 8.56
N GLY A 11 20.22 6.33 9.12
CA GLY A 11 20.16 7.57 8.35
C GLY A 11 21.50 8.31 8.27
N VAL A 12 21.68 9.08 7.21
CA VAL A 12 22.07 10.48 7.33
C VAL A 12 20.92 11.30 6.75
N SER A 13 20.51 12.30 7.51
CA SER A 13 19.13 12.77 7.53
C SER A 13 18.93 13.98 6.62
N ASP A 14 18.16 13.84 5.54
CA ASP A 14 17.58 14.99 4.85
C ASP A 14 16.43 15.54 5.71
N ARG A 15 16.80 16.29 6.76
CA ARG A 15 15.84 16.91 7.69
C ARG A 15 15.38 18.24 7.11
N ARG A 16 14.44 18.22 6.15
CA ARG A 16 13.57 19.40 6.04
C ARG A 16 12.93 19.65 7.41
N ALA A 17 12.71 20.91 7.76
CA ALA A 17 12.03 21.26 9.00
C ALA A 17 10.67 20.54 9.14
N THR A 18 9.98 20.29 8.02
CA THR A 18 8.70 19.56 7.95
C THR A 18 8.78 18.09 8.38
N ASP A 19 9.92 17.40 8.19
CA ASP A 19 10.08 16.00 8.60
C ASP A 19 10.28 15.82 10.12
N ARG A 20 10.60 16.91 10.83
CA ARG A 20 10.74 16.89 12.30
C ARG A 20 9.38 16.98 13.00
N TYR A 21 8.35 17.46 12.31
CA TYR A 21 7.06 17.71 12.93
C TYR A 21 6.33 16.42 13.32
N PHE A 22 6.30 15.39 12.47
CA PHE A 22 5.60 14.13 12.81
C PHE A 22 6.18 13.41 14.03
N PRO A 23 7.50 13.28 14.20
CA PRO A 23 8.08 12.78 15.45
C PRO A 23 7.69 13.61 16.68
N ILE A 24 7.71 14.95 16.57
CA ILE A 24 7.33 15.86 17.66
C ILE A 24 5.85 15.71 18.00
N LEU A 25 4.97 15.67 16.99
CA LEU A 25 3.54 15.48 17.16
C LEU A 25 3.23 14.08 17.71
N ALA A 26 3.95 13.03 17.29
CA ALA A 26 3.78 11.68 17.81
C ALA A 26 4.21 11.58 19.29
N LEU A 27 5.27 12.30 19.70
CA LEU A 27 5.65 12.42 21.10
C LEU A 27 4.58 13.19 21.91
N GLY A 28 4.05 14.28 21.34
CA GLY A 28 2.94 15.02 21.93
C GLY A 28 1.69 14.17 22.11
N PHE A 29 1.31 13.41 21.08
CA PHE A 29 0.21 12.45 21.11
C PHE A 29 0.44 11.42 22.23
N ALA A 30 1.62 10.80 22.30
CA ALA A 30 1.95 9.86 23.36
C ALA A 30 1.90 10.49 24.75
N GLY A 31 2.34 11.75 24.89
CA GLY A 31 2.25 12.53 26.13
C GLY A 31 0.81 12.69 26.62
N TYR A 32 -0.12 13.03 25.72
CA TYR A 32 -1.54 13.09 26.05
C TYR A 32 -2.12 11.72 26.42
N VAL A 33 -1.70 10.64 25.76
CA VAL A 33 -2.14 9.26 26.10
C VAL A 33 -1.65 8.83 27.48
N LEU A 34 -0.41 9.18 27.85
CA LEU A 34 0.23 8.70 29.08
C LEU A 34 -0.10 9.52 30.32
N PHE A 35 -0.17 10.84 30.18
CA PHE A 35 -0.26 11.76 31.32
C PHE A 35 -1.52 12.64 31.27
N GLY A 36 -2.33 12.55 30.21
CA GLY A 36 -3.60 13.25 30.08
C GLY A 36 -3.47 14.74 30.33
N LYS A 37 -4.17 15.25 31.34
CA LYS A 37 -4.15 16.67 31.70
C LYS A 37 -2.76 17.16 32.07
N SER A 38 -1.98 16.36 32.78
CA SER A 38 -0.65 16.74 33.27
C SER A 38 0.30 17.12 32.14
N PHE A 39 0.23 16.43 30.98
CA PHE A 39 1.04 16.76 29.81
C PHE A 39 0.72 18.14 29.24
N ALA A 40 -0.56 18.55 29.24
CA ALA A 40 -0.95 19.86 28.75
C ALA A 40 -0.24 20.99 29.53
N TYR A 41 -0.06 20.81 30.84
CA TYR A 41 0.50 21.81 31.76
C TYR A 41 2.05 21.78 31.88
N LEU A 42 2.75 20.94 31.11
CA LEU A 42 4.23 20.95 31.06
C LEU A 42 4.82 22.18 30.34
N GLY A 43 3.99 23.01 29.70
CA GLY A 43 4.40 24.28 29.08
C GLY A 43 4.55 25.44 30.08
N VAL A 44 4.93 26.62 29.58
CA VAL A 44 5.02 27.86 30.38
C VAL A 44 3.82 28.73 30.03
N PRO A 45 2.86 28.96 30.96
CA PRO A 45 1.71 29.82 30.69
C PRO A 45 2.14 31.18 30.12
N PRO A 46 1.52 31.68 29.03
CA PRO A 46 0.28 31.19 28.41
C PRO A 46 0.48 30.11 27.31
N LEU A 47 1.70 29.66 27.03
CA LEU A 47 2.01 28.66 26.00
C LEU A 47 2.02 27.23 26.60
N PHE A 48 0.88 26.54 26.48
CA PHE A 48 0.79 25.13 26.84
C PHE A 48 1.32 24.24 25.69
N MET A 49 1.50 22.94 25.96
CA MET A 49 2.09 22.03 24.98
C MET A 49 1.28 21.96 23.67
N GLY A 50 -0.04 22.14 23.75
CA GLY A 50 -0.91 22.13 22.56
C GLY A 50 -0.61 23.28 21.61
N GLU A 51 -0.44 24.49 22.13
CA GLU A 51 -0.13 25.70 21.36
C GLU A 51 1.29 25.62 20.78
N ILE A 52 2.25 25.09 21.54
CA ILE A 52 3.62 24.85 21.04
C ILE A 52 3.58 23.89 19.83
N LEU A 53 2.88 22.76 19.96
CA LEU A 53 2.70 21.80 18.87
C LEU A 53 1.96 22.41 17.68
N PHE A 54 1.01 23.31 17.93
CA PHE A 54 0.25 23.97 16.88
C PHE A 54 1.09 24.99 16.11
N VAL A 55 1.85 25.85 16.79
CA VAL A 55 2.74 26.84 16.17
C VAL A 55 3.82 26.15 15.33
N LEU A 56 4.47 25.11 15.88
CA LEU A 56 5.44 24.30 15.12
C LEU A 56 4.79 23.65 13.90
N GLY A 57 3.52 23.24 14.03
CA GLY A 57 2.74 22.66 12.94
C GLY A 57 2.38 23.66 11.85
N ILE A 58 2.01 24.90 12.22
CA ILE A 58 1.76 25.98 11.25
C ILE A 58 3.04 26.28 10.47
N LEU A 59 4.18 26.38 11.14
CA LEU A 59 5.46 26.59 10.46
C LEU A 59 5.76 25.46 9.47
N ALA A 60 5.51 24.21 9.86
CA ALA A 60 5.66 23.06 8.97
C ALA A 60 4.64 23.07 7.81
N PHE A 61 3.41 23.48 8.08
CA PHE A 61 2.34 23.59 7.08
C PHE A 61 2.65 24.66 6.04
N LEU A 62 3.06 25.86 6.46
CA LEU A 62 3.47 26.93 5.55
C LEU A 62 4.67 26.51 4.70
N ALA A 63 5.64 25.81 5.30
CA ALA A 63 6.79 25.27 4.59
C ALA A 63 6.45 24.13 3.60
N SER A 64 5.27 23.51 3.71
CA SER A 64 4.87 22.39 2.83
C SER A 64 4.43 22.83 1.43
N GLY A 65 3.94 24.06 1.26
CA GLY A 65 3.41 24.57 -0.01
C GLY A 65 2.08 23.94 -0.47
N CYS A 66 1.48 23.02 0.29
CA CYS A 66 0.30 22.25 -0.11
C CYS A 66 -1.05 22.87 0.28
N ALA A 67 -1.09 24.13 0.72
CA ALA A 67 -2.27 24.75 1.33
C ALA A 67 -3.53 24.74 0.43
N THR A 68 -3.38 24.91 -0.88
CA THR A 68 -4.49 24.96 -1.85
C THR A 68 -5.00 23.57 -2.27
N SER A 69 -4.20 22.53 -2.08
CA SER A 69 -4.53 21.16 -2.52
C SER A 69 -5.53 20.44 -1.59
N LEU A 70 -5.69 20.94 -0.36
CA LEU A 70 -6.47 20.26 0.69
C LEU A 70 -7.99 20.47 0.58
N LEU A 71 -8.45 21.58 -0.02
CA LEU A 71 -9.87 21.90 -0.17
C LEU A 71 -10.55 21.19 -1.37
N ALA A 72 -10.02 20.03 -1.75
CA ALA A 72 -10.54 19.21 -2.86
C ALA A 72 -11.55 18.14 -2.39
N THR A 73 -11.87 18.07 -1.08
CA THR A 73 -12.76 17.05 -0.53
C THR A 73 -13.85 17.64 0.37
N ILE A 74 -15.05 17.06 0.33
CA ILE A 74 -16.18 17.47 1.19
C ILE A 74 -15.80 17.51 2.67
N PRO A 75 -15.08 16.51 3.24
CA PRO A 75 -14.73 16.54 4.66
C PRO A 75 -13.74 17.65 5.03
N ALA A 76 -12.85 18.05 4.12
CA ALA A 76 -11.96 19.18 4.33
C ALA A 76 -12.70 20.52 4.25
N ILE A 77 -13.64 20.65 3.29
CA ILE A 77 -14.47 21.86 3.15
C ILE A 77 -15.38 22.04 4.38
N SER A 78 -16.05 20.99 4.84
CA SER A 78 -16.91 21.06 6.02
C SER A 78 -16.12 21.39 7.29
N ALA A 79 -14.94 20.79 7.49
CA ALA A 79 -14.05 21.14 8.59
C ALA A 79 -13.58 22.61 8.53
N ALA A 80 -13.25 23.12 7.34
CA ALA A 80 -12.85 24.52 7.16
C ALA A 80 -13.99 25.49 7.46
N LEU A 81 -15.22 25.17 7.02
CA LEU A 81 -16.42 25.96 7.32
C LEU A 81 -16.75 25.94 8.82
N LEU A 82 -16.65 24.78 9.48
CA LEU A 82 -16.81 24.68 10.94
C LEU A 82 -15.78 25.54 11.68
N MET A 83 -14.51 25.44 11.29
CA MET A 83 -13.42 26.20 11.90
C MET A 83 -13.63 27.71 11.67
N GLY A 84 -14.01 28.13 10.46
CA GLY A 84 -14.31 29.52 10.14
C GLY A 84 -15.50 30.07 10.93
N TRP A 85 -16.56 29.26 11.07
CA TRP A 85 -17.73 29.62 11.88
C TRP A 85 -17.36 29.81 13.35
N VAL A 86 -16.64 28.85 13.95
CA VAL A 86 -16.21 28.95 15.35
C VAL A 86 -15.22 30.10 15.55
N LEU A 87 -14.29 30.32 14.62
CA LEU A 87 -13.36 31.46 14.68
C LEU A 87 -14.11 32.78 14.69
N LEU A 88 -15.09 32.98 13.79
CA LEU A 88 -15.91 34.18 13.74
C LEU A 88 -16.62 34.44 15.08
N ARG A 89 -17.26 33.40 15.63
CA ARG A 89 -17.99 33.48 16.90
C ARG A 89 -17.06 33.69 18.10
N THR A 90 -15.84 33.15 18.03
CA THR A 90 -14.78 33.35 19.05
C THR A 90 -14.26 34.78 19.04
N LEU A 91 -13.98 35.34 17.85
CA LEU A 91 -13.53 36.72 17.70
C LEU A 91 -14.57 37.73 18.18
N GLN A 92 -15.87 37.43 18.03
CA GLN A 92 -16.94 38.26 18.61
C GLN A 92 -16.95 38.24 20.14
N GLY A 93 -16.56 37.13 20.77
CA GLY A 93 -16.49 36.99 22.23
C GLY A 93 -15.19 37.49 22.86
N ILE A 94 -14.12 37.70 22.07
CA ILE A 94 -12.76 37.93 22.60
C ILE A 94 -12.64 39.25 23.37
N GLY A 95 -13.37 40.30 22.96
CA GLY A 95 -13.34 41.59 23.65
C GLY A 95 -13.89 41.51 25.08
N THR A 96 -14.92 40.68 25.29
CA THR A 96 -15.61 40.51 26.58
C THR A 96 -14.95 39.45 27.45
N TYR A 97 -14.64 38.28 26.87
CA TYR A 97 -14.23 37.09 27.62
C TYR A 97 -12.72 36.78 27.50
N LYS A 98 -11.95 37.56 26.73
CA LYS A 98 -10.49 37.44 26.61
C LYS A 98 -10.05 36.01 26.28
N VAL A 99 -9.13 35.43 27.07
CA VAL A 99 -8.55 34.09 26.86
C VAL A 99 -9.60 32.99 26.96
N ASP A 100 -10.67 33.17 27.72
CA ASP A 100 -11.73 32.16 27.82
C ASP A 100 -12.46 31.97 26.49
N ALA A 101 -12.58 33.00 25.66
CA ALA A 101 -13.13 32.86 24.32
C ALA A 101 -12.26 31.94 23.45
N LEU A 102 -10.94 32.15 23.45
CA LEU A 102 -9.98 31.32 22.71
C LEU A 102 -9.97 29.87 23.21
N ARG A 103 -9.99 29.69 24.53
CA ARG A 103 -10.07 28.38 25.18
C ARG A 103 -11.32 27.63 24.76
N ASP A 104 -12.49 28.27 24.85
CA ASP A 104 -13.76 27.63 24.52
C ASP A 104 -13.84 27.33 23.01
N GLY A 105 -13.20 28.14 22.16
CA GLY A 105 -13.10 27.93 20.70
C GLY A 105 -12.20 26.76 20.29
N ALA A 106 -11.32 26.27 21.17
CA ALA A 106 -10.36 25.21 20.87
C ALA A 106 -11.00 23.92 20.33
N VAL A 107 -12.26 23.64 20.73
CA VAL A 107 -13.05 22.47 20.30
C VAL A 107 -13.10 22.29 18.77
N ALA A 108 -13.06 23.40 18.01
CA ALA A 108 -13.01 23.39 16.56
C ALA A 108 -11.71 23.98 15.99
N LEU A 109 -11.05 24.92 16.69
CA LEU A 109 -9.82 25.55 16.17
C LEU A 109 -8.65 24.55 16.10
N TYR A 110 -8.66 23.49 16.92
CA TYR A 110 -7.73 22.37 16.75
C TYR A 110 -7.88 21.62 15.42
N ALA A 111 -8.94 21.86 14.62
CA ALA A 111 -9.03 21.38 13.25
C ALA A 111 -7.84 21.80 12.38
N GLY A 112 -7.13 22.87 12.73
CA GLY A 112 -5.86 23.21 12.08
C GLY A 112 -4.85 22.06 12.09
N PHE A 113 -4.79 21.22 13.15
CA PHE A 113 -3.94 20.03 13.18
C PHE A 113 -4.30 19.05 12.05
N ALA A 114 -5.58 18.93 11.70
CA ALA A 114 -6.01 18.07 10.61
C ALA A 114 -5.44 18.54 9.27
N PHE A 115 -5.50 19.85 9.00
CA PHE A 115 -4.94 20.44 7.77
C PHE A 115 -3.42 20.38 7.75
N ILE A 116 -2.75 20.63 8.87
CA ILE A 116 -1.30 20.48 9.02
C ILE A 116 -0.88 19.04 8.66
N VAL A 117 -1.50 18.05 9.30
CA VAL A 117 -1.17 16.64 9.09
C VAL A 117 -1.51 16.18 7.67
N ALA A 118 -2.67 16.58 7.13
CA ALA A 118 -3.06 16.23 5.77
C ALA A 118 -2.10 16.84 4.73
N ALA A 119 -1.72 18.12 4.87
CA ALA A 119 -0.74 18.75 3.98
C ALA A 119 0.60 18.02 4.01
N LEU A 120 1.11 17.71 5.22
CA LEU A 120 2.39 17.03 5.35
C LEU A 120 2.34 15.60 4.80
N LEU A 121 1.20 14.91 4.91
CA LEU A 121 1.03 13.61 4.26
C LEU A 121 0.99 13.70 2.73
N VAL A 122 0.28 14.68 2.18
CA VAL A 122 0.20 14.90 0.74
C VAL A 122 1.54 15.38 0.16
N GLU A 123 2.27 16.22 0.88
CA GLU A 123 3.63 16.68 0.50
C GLU A 123 4.59 15.49 0.34
N ARG A 124 4.48 14.47 1.19
CA ARG A 124 5.35 13.29 1.16
C ARG A 124 4.60 12.04 1.62
N PRO A 125 3.97 11.29 0.69
CA PRO A 125 3.17 10.10 1.01
C PRO A 125 3.92 9.02 1.80
N ALA A 126 5.25 8.94 1.66
CA ALA A 126 6.11 8.03 2.43
C ALA A 126 5.98 8.19 3.97
N ARG A 127 5.58 9.38 4.46
CA ARG A 127 5.32 9.64 5.89
C ARG A 127 4.17 8.79 6.44
N LEU A 128 3.28 8.28 5.58
CA LEU A 128 2.19 7.37 5.97
C LEU A 128 2.72 6.09 6.64
N ALA A 129 3.81 5.51 6.12
CA ALA A 129 4.43 4.33 6.73
C ALA A 129 4.97 4.63 8.14
N GLN A 130 5.52 5.83 8.36
CA GLN A 130 5.97 6.25 9.69
C GLN A 130 4.80 6.38 10.67
N ILE A 131 3.68 6.98 10.24
CA ILE A 131 2.47 7.11 11.06
C ILE A 131 1.90 5.75 11.46
N VAL A 132 1.84 4.80 10.52
CA VAL A 132 1.44 3.41 10.83
C VAL A 132 2.41 2.78 11.84
N GLY A 133 3.71 3.03 11.69
CA GLY A 133 4.72 2.66 12.67
C GLY A 133 4.44 3.24 14.07
N TYR A 134 4.08 4.51 14.15
CA TYR A 134 3.70 5.14 15.42
C TYR A 134 2.46 4.51 16.04
N PHE A 135 1.42 4.19 15.27
CA PHE A 135 0.26 3.46 15.81
C PHE A 135 0.63 2.07 16.35
N ARG A 136 1.55 1.35 15.69
CA ARG A 136 2.08 0.07 16.20
C ARG A 136 2.89 0.23 17.49
N ILE A 137 3.67 1.30 17.61
CA ILE A 137 4.38 1.66 18.86
C ILE A 137 3.38 2.02 19.96
N HIS A 138 2.36 2.82 19.63
CA HIS A 138 1.33 3.20 20.59
C HIS A 138 0.62 1.96 21.13
N ALA A 139 0.16 1.06 20.26
CA ALA A 139 -0.49 -0.18 20.69
C ALA A 139 0.43 -1.09 21.53
N ARG A 140 1.70 -1.27 21.13
CA ARG A 140 2.62 -2.22 21.78
C ARG A 140 3.23 -1.72 23.08
N ILE A 141 3.48 -0.41 23.17
CA ILE A 141 4.29 0.18 24.24
C ILE A 141 3.48 1.20 25.03
N ILE A 142 2.94 2.22 24.36
CA ILE A 142 2.31 3.35 25.04
C ILE A 142 1.03 2.94 25.76
N ILE A 143 0.16 2.13 25.15
CA ILE A 143 -1.10 1.70 25.76
C ILE A 143 -0.88 0.85 27.02
N PRO A 144 -0.01 -0.18 27.03
CA PRO A 144 0.33 -0.87 28.26
C PRO A 144 0.83 0.05 29.38
N ILE A 145 1.69 1.03 29.05
CA ILE A 145 2.17 2.01 30.02
C ILE A 145 1.03 2.91 30.50
N ALA A 146 0.13 3.34 29.61
CA ALA A 146 -1.04 4.15 29.95
C ALA A 146 -2.01 3.40 30.88
N ILE A 147 -2.19 2.09 30.69
CA ILE A 147 -2.96 1.23 31.61
C ILE A 147 -2.32 1.25 33.00
N VAL A 148 -1.00 1.08 33.08
CA VAL A 148 -0.28 1.13 34.36
C VAL A 148 -0.36 2.52 34.98
N ALA A 149 -0.14 3.59 34.21
CA ALA A 149 -0.23 4.97 34.68
C ALA A 149 -1.62 5.29 35.21
N TYR A 150 -2.67 4.82 34.52
CA TYR A 150 -4.05 4.93 34.98
C TYR A 150 -4.30 4.18 36.29
N LEU A 151 -3.79 2.94 36.42
CA LEU A 151 -3.88 2.17 37.67
C LEU A 151 -3.15 2.89 38.81
N VAL A 152 -1.93 3.37 38.59
CA VAL A 152 -1.18 4.15 39.59
C VAL A 152 -1.96 5.41 39.98
N ALA A 153 -2.52 6.13 39.01
CA ALA A 153 -3.37 7.29 39.26
C ALA A 153 -4.60 6.94 40.11
N ARG A 154 -5.22 5.77 39.90
CA ARG A 154 -6.38 5.27 40.65
C ARG A 154 -6.05 4.86 42.08
N PHE A 155 -4.95 4.11 42.26
CA PHE A 155 -4.64 3.44 43.52
C PHE A 155 -3.72 4.24 44.45
N ALA A 156 -2.89 5.16 43.92
CA ALA A 156 -1.96 5.94 44.74
C ALA A 156 -2.61 7.13 45.47
N GLY A 157 -3.87 7.46 45.17
CA GLY A 157 -4.65 8.46 45.92
C GLY A 157 -3.95 9.82 46.05
N THR A 158 -3.92 10.39 47.26
CA THR A 158 -3.26 11.69 47.56
C THR A 158 -1.73 11.65 47.57
N SER A 159 -1.12 10.48 47.39
CA SER A 159 0.34 10.32 47.41
C SER A 159 1.00 10.72 46.09
N ILE A 160 0.21 11.06 45.06
CA ILE A 160 0.73 11.53 43.77
C ILE A 160 1.15 13.00 43.92
N PRO A 161 2.43 13.34 43.71
CA PRO A 161 2.88 14.73 43.77
C PRO A 161 2.21 15.57 42.68
N LYS A 162 2.03 16.87 42.98
CA LYS A 162 1.58 17.87 42.00
C LYS A 162 2.75 18.35 41.16
N LEU A 163 2.46 18.81 39.94
CA LEU A 163 3.42 19.48 39.07
C LEU A 163 3.96 20.76 39.76
N PRO A 164 5.27 21.01 39.73
CA PRO A 164 5.85 22.23 40.33
C PRO A 164 5.18 23.49 39.77
N GLY A 165 4.63 24.34 40.66
CA GLY A 165 3.97 25.59 40.29
C GLY A 165 2.58 25.45 39.65
N GLN A 166 1.98 24.25 39.65
CA GLN A 166 0.65 23.98 39.08
C GLN A 166 -0.23 23.18 40.06
N ASP A 167 -1.55 23.37 39.98
CA ASP A 167 -2.52 22.61 40.79
C ASP A 167 -3.02 21.36 40.05
N VAL A 168 -2.10 20.59 39.45
CA VAL A 168 -2.39 19.38 38.66
C VAL A 168 -1.45 18.26 39.09
N GLU A 169 -1.99 17.07 39.32
CA GLU A 169 -1.20 15.86 39.64
C GLU A 169 -0.25 15.50 38.49
N ILE A 170 0.90 14.86 38.78
CA ILE A 170 1.86 14.47 37.72
C ILE A 170 1.28 13.44 36.73
N ILE A 171 0.29 12.64 37.14
CA ILE A 171 -0.43 11.70 36.26
C ILE A 171 -1.93 11.95 36.43
N SER A 172 -2.59 12.41 35.35
CA SER A 172 -4.02 12.72 35.37
C SER A 172 -4.68 12.25 34.07
N VAL A 173 -4.96 10.95 33.99
CA VAL A 173 -5.60 10.28 32.84
C VAL A 173 -7.02 9.88 33.19
N ARG A 174 -7.99 10.26 32.36
CA ARG A 174 -9.40 9.86 32.55
C ARG A 174 -9.70 8.50 31.89
N SER A 175 -10.70 7.80 32.43
CA SER A 175 -11.13 6.50 31.92
C SER A 175 -11.66 6.57 30.48
N GLY A 176 -12.35 7.65 30.10
CA GLY A 176 -12.83 7.89 28.73
C GLY A 176 -11.71 8.10 27.71
N GLU A 177 -10.69 8.89 28.09
CA GLU A 177 -9.49 9.12 27.27
C GLU A 177 -8.74 7.81 27.01
N LEU A 178 -8.51 7.02 28.07
CA LEU A 178 -7.89 5.70 27.95
C LEU A 178 -8.76 4.73 27.13
N ALA A 179 -10.09 4.79 27.26
CA ALA A 179 -11.02 3.94 26.52
C ALA A 179 -10.88 4.14 25.01
N ALA A 180 -10.85 5.39 24.54
CA ALA A 180 -10.74 5.71 23.12
C ALA A 180 -9.41 5.22 22.53
N HIS A 181 -8.30 5.46 23.23
CA HIS A 181 -6.97 5.04 22.79
C HIS A 181 -6.78 3.51 22.85
N LEU A 182 -7.30 2.85 23.89
CA LEU A 182 -7.33 1.39 24.00
C LEU A 182 -8.18 0.75 22.89
N CYS A 183 -9.33 1.35 22.57
CA CYS A 183 -10.18 0.89 21.46
C CYS A 183 -9.43 0.94 20.12
N GLY A 184 -8.74 2.06 19.83
CA GLY A 184 -7.89 2.19 18.66
C GLY A 184 -6.84 1.08 18.57
N ALA A 185 -6.14 0.78 19.68
CA ALA A 185 -5.15 -0.30 19.72
C ALA A 185 -5.75 -1.70 19.55
N LEU A 186 -6.88 -1.99 20.19
CA LEU A 186 -7.60 -3.26 20.04
C LEU A 186 -8.08 -3.47 18.60
N VAL A 187 -8.63 -2.44 17.95
CA VAL A 187 -9.05 -2.51 16.54
C VAL A 187 -7.85 -2.69 15.62
N LEU A 188 -6.73 -1.99 15.86
CA LEU A 188 -5.50 -2.15 15.08
C LEU A 188 -4.99 -3.60 15.12
N VAL A 189 -5.04 -4.24 16.29
CA VAL A 189 -4.67 -5.66 16.46
C VAL A 189 -5.70 -6.59 15.79
N LEU A 190 -7.00 -6.35 16.02
CA LEU A 190 -8.10 -7.14 15.47
C LEU A 190 -8.08 -7.22 13.94
N LEU A 191 -7.74 -6.10 13.29
CA LEU A 191 -7.67 -5.99 11.82
C LEU A 191 -6.38 -6.57 11.24
N GLY A 192 -5.46 -7.07 12.08
CA GLY A 192 -4.19 -7.66 11.65
C GLY A 192 -3.11 -6.63 11.29
N LEU A 193 -3.32 -5.35 11.63
CA LEU A 193 -2.38 -4.27 11.33
C LEU A 193 -1.26 -4.16 12.37
N CYS A 194 -1.39 -4.83 13.52
CA CYS A 194 -0.37 -4.95 14.56
C CYS A 194 -0.37 -6.35 15.18
N LYS A 195 0.80 -7.01 15.21
CA LYS A 195 1.00 -8.28 15.92
C LYS A 195 1.41 -8.03 17.38
N VAL A 196 0.78 -8.73 18.32
CA VAL A 196 1.01 -8.66 19.78
C VAL A 196 1.03 -10.06 20.40
N ARG A 197 1.61 -10.19 21.60
CA ARG A 197 1.63 -11.46 22.37
C ARG A 197 0.28 -11.71 23.06
N ARG A 198 -0.03 -12.97 23.39
CA ARG A 198 -1.29 -13.33 24.09
C ARG A 198 -1.45 -12.60 25.44
N ALA A 199 -0.37 -12.41 26.19
CA ALA A 199 -0.40 -11.66 27.45
C ALA A 199 -0.90 -10.21 27.28
N TRP A 200 -0.55 -9.55 26.17
CA TRP A 200 -1.02 -8.20 25.87
C TRP A 200 -2.54 -8.16 25.71
N LEU A 201 -3.14 -9.18 25.08
CA LEU A 201 -4.60 -9.28 24.92
C LEU A 201 -5.29 -9.46 26.27
N VAL A 202 -4.73 -10.30 27.14
CA VAL A 202 -5.28 -10.51 28.50
C VAL A 202 -5.27 -9.20 29.29
N VAL A 203 -4.14 -8.49 29.32
CA VAL A 203 -4.02 -7.19 30.01
C VAL A 203 -4.97 -6.16 29.43
N SER A 204 -5.10 -6.10 28.10
CA SER A 204 -5.97 -5.13 27.42
C SER A 204 -7.46 -5.43 27.65
N ILE A 205 -7.85 -6.70 27.70
CA ILE A 205 -9.23 -7.10 28.04
C ILE A 205 -9.53 -6.79 29.50
N ALA A 206 -8.60 -7.06 30.42
CA ALA A 206 -8.75 -6.70 31.84
C ALA A 206 -8.90 -5.17 32.01
N ALA A 207 -8.09 -4.38 31.30
CA ALA A 207 -8.21 -2.93 31.28
C ALA A 207 -9.54 -2.45 30.67
N ALA A 208 -10.02 -3.09 29.60
CA ALA A 208 -11.32 -2.76 29.00
C ALA A 208 -12.48 -3.04 29.97
N LEU A 209 -12.44 -4.16 30.71
CA LEU A 209 -13.43 -4.47 31.75
C LEU A 209 -13.37 -3.48 32.92
N LEU A 210 -12.16 -3.10 33.34
CA LEU A 210 -11.95 -2.06 34.33
C LEU A 210 -12.56 -0.72 33.88
N ILE A 211 -12.30 -0.28 32.65
CA ILE A 211 -12.87 0.97 32.13
C ILE A 211 -14.40 0.88 32.04
N ALA A 212 -14.92 -0.28 31.62
CA ALA A 212 -16.35 -0.51 31.50
C ALA A 212 -17.09 -0.49 32.86
N SER A 213 -16.43 -0.85 33.96
CA SER A 213 -17.01 -0.70 35.30
C SER A 213 -17.06 0.76 35.75
N GLN A 214 -16.09 1.57 35.31
CA GLN A 214 -15.93 2.95 35.76
C GLN A 214 -16.85 3.95 35.05
N SER A 215 -17.07 3.81 33.73
CA SER A 215 -17.95 4.73 33.00
C SER A 215 -18.72 4.08 31.84
N ARG A 216 -19.99 4.47 31.68
CA ARG A 216 -20.84 4.06 30.55
C ARG A 216 -20.32 4.61 29.22
N GLY A 217 -19.85 5.86 29.21
CA GLY A 217 -19.25 6.50 28.04
C GLY A 217 -18.02 5.75 27.54
N GLY A 218 -17.07 5.43 28.45
CA GLY A 218 -15.89 4.64 28.12
C GLY A 218 -16.22 3.22 27.65
N MET A 219 -17.23 2.58 28.25
CA MET A 219 -17.71 1.28 27.79
C MET A 219 -18.23 1.32 26.34
N LEU A 220 -19.08 2.31 26.01
CA LEU A 220 -19.62 2.47 24.66
C LEU A 220 -18.53 2.83 23.65
N ALA A 221 -17.58 3.69 24.03
CA ALA A 221 -16.43 4.08 23.21
C ALA A 221 -15.52 2.88 22.87
N LEU A 222 -15.44 1.87 23.73
CA LEU A 222 -14.74 0.61 23.47
C LEU A 222 -15.58 -0.35 22.62
N MET A 223 -16.83 -0.60 23.01
CA MET A 223 -17.62 -1.71 22.47
C MET A 223 -18.13 -1.45 21.06
N ILE A 224 -18.73 -0.29 20.79
CA ILE A 224 -19.40 -0.03 19.50
C ILE A 224 -18.40 -0.08 18.33
N PRO A 225 -17.24 0.62 18.37
CA PRO A 225 -16.31 0.58 17.26
C PRO A 225 -15.64 -0.78 17.07
N LEU A 226 -15.44 -1.53 18.17
CA LEU A 226 -14.88 -2.87 18.12
C LEU A 226 -15.85 -3.86 17.45
N VAL A 227 -17.14 -3.83 17.82
CA VAL A 227 -18.19 -4.61 17.16
C VAL A 227 -18.30 -4.23 15.69
N PHE A 228 -18.29 -2.93 15.38
CA PHE A 228 -18.29 -2.44 14.01
C PHE A 228 -17.13 -3.03 13.19
N ALA A 229 -15.89 -2.97 13.70
CA ALA A 229 -14.73 -3.55 13.03
C ALA A 229 -14.87 -5.07 12.80
N MET A 230 -15.45 -5.80 13.75
CA MET A 230 -15.68 -7.24 13.64
C MET A 230 -16.74 -7.59 12.58
N VAL A 231 -17.84 -6.82 12.50
CA VAL A 231 -18.88 -6.98 11.48
C VAL A 231 -18.30 -6.75 10.09
N PHE A 232 -17.59 -5.64 9.89
CA PHE A 232 -17.01 -5.28 8.59
C PHE A 232 -15.89 -6.20 8.13
N THR A 233 -15.30 -6.99 9.04
CA THR A 233 -14.28 -8.00 8.69
C THR A 233 -14.77 -9.44 8.73
N GLY A 234 -16.06 -9.68 8.93
CA GLY A 234 -16.64 -11.04 8.96
C GLY A 234 -16.17 -11.89 10.15
N GLN A 235 -15.69 -11.27 11.23
CA GLN A 235 -15.14 -11.97 12.40
C GLN A 235 -16.19 -12.28 13.49
N LEU A 236 -17.48 -12.30 13.14
CA LEU A 236 -18.59 -12.39 14.10
C LEU A 236 -18.58 -13.68 14.95
N ARG A 237 -18.04 -14.79 14.42
CA ARG A 237 -17.85 -16.04 15.19
C ARG A 237 -16.83 -15.87 16.33
N ARG A 238 -15.72 -15.16 16.07
CA ARG A 238 -14.71 -14.86 17.11
C ARG A 238 -15.27 -13.94 18.17
N PHE A 239 -16.11 -12.98 17.76
CA PHE A 239 -16.85 -12.12 18.69
C PHE A 239 -17.74 -12.93 19.63
N ALA A 240 -18.54 -13.87 19.10
CA ALA A 240 -19.40 -14.71 19.92
C ALA A 240 -18.59 -15.57 20.91
N THR A 241 -17.45 -16.13 20.49
CA THR A 241 -16.58 -16.94 21.37
C THR A 241 -15.94 -16.09 22.48
N ILE A 242 -15.36 -14.94 22.15
CA ILE A 242 -14.70 -14.06 23.12
C ILE A 242 -15.75 -13.45 24.07
N GLY A 243 -16.88 -13.01 23.53
CA GLY A 243 -18.00 -12.49 24.31
C GLY A 243 -18.57 -13.53 25.27
N GLY A 244 -18.71 -14.79 24.83
CA GLY A 244 -19.12 -15.90 25.68
C GLY A 244 -18.14 -16.18 26.82
N LEU A 245 -16.83 -16.16 26.55
CA LEU A 245 -15.80 -16.34 27.58
C LEU A 245 -15.82 -15.20 28.60
N ILE A 246 -15.94 -13.95 28.13
CA ILE A 246 -16.07 -12.78 29.01
C ILE A 246 -17.32 -12.89 29.86
N ALA A 247 -18.46 -13.30 29.29
CA ALA A 247 -19.70 -13.49 30.03
C ALA A 247 -19.56 -14.54 31.14
N VAL A 248 -18.90 -15.68 30.88
CA VAL A 248 -18.64 -16.72 31.90
C VAL A 248 -17.77 -16.17 33.04
N VAL A 249 -16.69 -15.45 32.72
CA VAL A 249 -15.81 -14.83 33.73
C VAL A 249 -16.58 -13.79 34.56
N MET A 250 -17.41 -12.97 33.92
CA MET A 250 -18.23 -11.96 34.58
C MET A 250 -19.30 -12.59 35.49
N CYS A 251 -19.95 -13.68 35.06
CA CYS A 251 -20.90 -14.44 35.88
C CYS A 251 -20.22 -15.07 37.10
N ALA A 252 -19.03 -15.64 36.94
CA ALA A 252 -18.26 -16.20 38.06
C ALA A 252 -17.84 -15.10 39.05
N ALA A 253 -17.37 -13.95 38.56
CA ALA A 253 -17.01 -12.82 39.41
C ALA A 253 -18.21 -12.18 40.13
N TYR A 254 -19.38 -12.15 39.47
CA TYR A 254 -20.64 -11.71 40.08
C TYR A 254 -21.11 -12.68 41.16
N ALA A 255 -21.04 -14.00 40.91
CA ALA A 255 -21.42 -15.02 41.88
C ALA A 255 -20.49 -15.05 43.11
N ALA A 256 -19.22 -14.67 42.93
CA ALA A 256 -18.23 -14.59 44.00
C ALA A 256 -18.22 -13.23 44.75
N ASP A 257 -19.12 -12.29 44.41
CA ASP A 257 -19.22 -10.94 44.99
C ASP A 257 -17.86 -10.21 45.06
N LEU A 258 -17.04 -10.37 44.01
CA LEU A 258 -15.72 -9.75 43.94
C LEU A 258 -15.84 -8.24 43.72
N GLU A 259 -15.49 -7.47 44.76
CA GLU A 259 -15.48 -6.01 44.77
C GLU A 259 -14.13 -5.48 45.25
N ILE A 260 -13.58 -4.51 44.51
CA ILE A 260 -12.36 -3.79 44.91
C ILE A 260 -12.75 -2.32 45.14
N ASP A 261 -12.67 -1.90 46.40
CA ASP A 261 -12.87 -0.50 46.79
C ASP A 261 -11.71 0.39 46.30
N LEU A 262 -12.06 1.59 45.85
CA LEU A 262 -11.10 2.58 45.37
C LEU A 262 -10.94 3.76 46.35
N PRO A 263 -9.74 4.33 46.46
CA PRO A 263 -9.51 5.57 47.22
C PRO A 263 -10.37 6.74 46.69
N ARG A 264 -10.57 7.79 47.52
CA ARG A 264 -11.29 9.04 47.18
C ARG A 264 -12.79 8.91 46.88
N GLY A 265 -13.43 7.81 47.26
CA GLY A 265 -14.89 7.63 47.08
C GLY A 265 -15.29 7.46 45.61
N GLU A 266 -14.36 7.06 44.75
CA GLU A 266 -14.64 6.74 43.35
C GLU A 266 -15.21 5.33 43.21
N ARG A 267 -15.93 5.07 42.11
CA ARG A 267 -16.77 3.87 41.97
C ARG A 267 -15.98 2.56 42.14
N PRO A 268 -16.46 1.62 42.96
CA PRO A 268 -15.80 0.34 43.16
C PRO A 268 -15.72 -0.46 41.86
N ILE A 269 -14.68 -1.28 41.72
CA ILE A 269 -14.47 -2.15 40.56
C ILE A 269 -15.12 -3.50 40.88
N SER A 270 -16.26 -3.79 40.25
CA SER A 270 -16.97 -5.06 40.44
C SER A 270 -17.68 -5.53 39.17
N ALA A 271 -18.02 -6.82 39.12
CA ALA A 271 -18.83 -7.38 38.04
C ALA A 271 -20.25 -6.80 38.02
N ARG A 272 -20.80 -6.47 39.20
CA ARG A 272 -22.10 -5.80 39.36
C ARG A 272 -22.09 -4.42 38.71
N ALA A 273 -21.04 -3.61 38.92
CA ALA A 273 -20.92 -2.29 38.31
C ALA A 273 -20.94 -2.32 36.77
N VAL A 274 -20.33 -3.34 36.14
CA VAL A 274 -20.40 -3.52 34.67
C VAL A 274 -21.81 -3.90 34.23
N ILE A 275 -22.46 -4.83 34.94
CA ILE A 275 -23.84 -5.24 34.65
C ILE A 275 -24.80 -4.06 34.79
N ASP A 276 -24.66 -3.23 35.83
CA ASP A 276 -25.49 -2.04 36.03
C ASP A 276 -25.29 -1.02 34.90
N ASN A 277 -24.05 -0.84 34.43
CA ASN A 277 -23.77 0.00 33.28
C ASN A 277 -24.42 -0.54 31.99
N VAL A 278 -24.45 -1.87 31.78
CA VAL A 278 -25.12 -2.49 30.63
C VAL A 278 -26.65 -2.42 30.75
N ALA A 279 -27.21 -2.77 31.90
CA ALA A 279 -28.65 -2.76 32.15
C ALA A 279 -29.25 -1.37 32.03
N SER A 280 -28.53 -0.34 32.48
CA SER A 280 -28.94 1.06 32.36
C SER A 280 -28.98 1.62 30.93
N ILE A 281 -28.46 0.89 29.94
CA ILE A 281 -28.57 1.21 28.52
C ILE A 281 -29.88 0.63 27.94
N ALA A 282 -30.33 -0.52 28.47
CA ALA A 282 -31.46 -1.28 27.94
C ALA A 282 -32.80 -1.00 28.65
N MET A 283 -32.78 -0.58 29.92
CA MET A 283 -33.99 -0.34 30.71
C MET A 283 -33.92 0.96 31.54
N PRO A 284 -35.06 1.62 31.82
CA PRO A 284 -35.16 2.65 32.84
C PRO A 284 -35.18 2.00 34.22
N SER A 285 -34.14 2.22 35.03
CA SER A 285 -34.04 1.64 36.38
C SER A 285 -34.09 2.70 37.48
N ASP A 286 -34.92 2.46 38.49
CA ASP A 286 -35.03 3.22 39.74
C ASP A 286 -34.00 2.70 40.77
N ALA A 287 -32.81 3.33 40.86
CA ALA A 287 -31.95 3.20 42.04
C ALA A 287 -30.79 4.24 42.08
N ASN A 288 -30.80 5.05 43.16
CA ASN A 288 -29.74 5.77 43.89
C ASN A 288 -28.49 6.34 43.18
N ASN A 289 -28.24 7.65 43.43
CA ASN A 289 -27.10 8.53 43.08
C ASN A 289 -26.71 8.66 41.58
N LEU A 290 -26.88 7.62 40.77
CA LEU A 290 -26.61 7.61 39.34
C LEU A 290 -27.66 8.40 38.55
N ASP A 291 -28.91 8.38 39.01
CA ASP A 291 -30.01 9.07 38.31
C ASP A 291 -29.98 10.59 38.56
N GLY A 292 -29.58 11.06 39.75
CA GLY A 292 -29.47 12.50 40.05
C GLY A 292 -28.51 13.25 39.12
N THR A 293 -27.34 12.67 38.82
CA THR A 293 -26.37 13.27 37.87
C THR A 293 -26.77 13.10 36.40
N LYS A 294 -27.55 12.06 36.06
CA LYS A 294 -28.13 11.86 34.72
C LYS A 294 -29.26 12.86 34.44
N GLN A 295 -30.23 12.97 35.34
CA GLN A 295 -31.34 13.91 35.27
C GLN A 295 -30.84 15.36 35.26
N TRP A 296 -29.79 15.67 36.03
CA TRP A 296 -29.14 16.98 35.98
C TRP A 296 -28.60 17.31 34.57
N ARG A 297 -27.89 16.38 33.91
CA ARG A 297 -27.42 16.57 32.53
C ARG A 297 -28.56 16.70 31.53
N LEU A 298 -29.59 15.86 31.65
CA LEU A 298 -30.74 15.89 30.75
C LEU A 298 -31.50 17.23 30.84
N ARG A 299 -31.71 17.75 32.06
CA ARG A 299 -32.31 19.08 32.26
C ARG A 299 -31.46 20.20 31.68
N TRP A 300 -30.14 20.12 31.81
CA TRP A 300 -29.26 21.12 31.22
C TRP A 300 -29.28 21.06 29.69
N TRP A 301 -29.23 19.86 29.10
CA TRP A 301 -29.33 19.69 27.65
C TRP A 301 -30.70 20.13 27.11
N GLU A 302 -31.76 19.92 27.89
CA GLU A 302 -33.09 20.46 27.57
C GLU A 302 -33.10 21.99 27.57
N ALA A 303 -32.51 22.64 28.58
CA ALA A 303 -32.37 24.10 28.60
C ALA A 303 -31.61 24.60 27.35
N ILE A 304 -30.49 23.96 27.00
CA ILE A 304 -29.70 24.28 25.79
C ILE A 304 -30.54 24.17 24.53
N ARG A 305 -31.26 23.06 24.35
CA ARG A 305 -32.16 22.87 23.20
C ARG A 305 -33.25 23.94 23.17
N ASN A 306 -33.84 24.28 24.30
CA ASN A 306 -34.92 25.25 24.37
C ASN A 306 -34.45 26.65 23.97
N TYR A 307 -33.38 27.18 24.55
CA TYR A 307 -32.92 28.52 24.21
C TYR A 307 -32.27 28.61 22.82
N THR A 308 -31.80 27.50 22.26
CA THR A 308 -31.15 27.48 20.94
C THR A 308 -32.14 27.18 19.82
N LEU A 309 -32.99 26.16 19.94
CA LEU A 309 -33.92 25.77 18.87
C LEU A 309 -35.19 26.63 18.87
N HIS A 310 -35.67 27.02 20.04
CA HIS A 310 -36.92 27.76 20.22
C HIS A 310 -36.73 29.18 20.77
N GLY A 311 -35.47 29.57 21.06
CA GLY A 311 -35.11 30.88 21.60
C GLY A 311 -34.31 31.73 20.62
N SER A 312 -33.77 32.84 21.12
CA SER A 312 -33.03 33.84 20.31
C SER A 312 -31.65 33.36 19.84
N TYR A 313 -31.14 32.23 20.35
CA TYR A 313 -29.78 31.77 20.09
C TYR A 313 -29.66 30.81 18.89
N PHE A 314 -30.70 30.65 18.07
CA PHE A 314 -30.71 29.74 16.93
C PHE A 314 -29.51 29.92 16.00
N TRP A 315 -29.26 31.15 15.54
CA TRP A 315 -28.22 31.42 14.55
C TRP A 315 -26.84 31.54 15.16
N THR A 316 -26.74 31.93 16.42
CA THR A 316 -25.50 32.47 16.98
C THR A 316 -24.94 31.62 18.11
N GLY A 317 -25.80 30.85 18.79
CA GLY A 317 -25.50 30.34 20.12
C GLY A 317 -25.23 31.48 21.11
N LYS A 318 -24.90 31.11 22.35
CA LYS A 318 -24.42 32.05 23.38
C LYS A 318 -22.99 32.54 23.12
N GLY A 319 -22.30 31.98 22.12
CA GLY A 319 -20.93 32.33 21.77
C GLY A 319 -19.87 31.61 22.60
N PHE A 320 -18.62 31.94 22.34
CA PHE A 320 -17.44 31.34 22.97
C PHE A 320 -16.88 32.31 24.03
N GLY A 321 -16.52 31.79 25.20
CA GLY A 321 -16.00 32.57 26.34
C GLY A 321 -16.97 32.73 27.51
N VAL A 322 -18.28 32.68 27.27
CA VAL A 322 -19.27 32.62 28.36
C VAL A 322 -19.16 31.29 29.11
N ASN A 323 -19.26 31.32 30.44
CA ASN A 323 -19.40 30.13 31.26
C ASN A 323 -20.84 29.61 31.15
N LEU A 324 -21.05 28.51 30.43
CA LEU A 324 -22.38 27.98 30.18
C LEU A 324 -23.10 27.51 31.45
N ALA A 325 -22.37 26.93 32.42
CA ALA A 325 -23.00 26.44 33.65
C ALA A 325 -23.54 27.60 34.50
N GLU A 326 -22.77 28.68 34.62
CA GLU A 326 -23.19 29.90 35.32
C GLU A 326 -24.34 30.60 34.57
N ALA A 327 -24.22 30.72 33.25
CA ALA A 327 -25.23 31.38 32.42
C ALA A 327 -26.55 30.58 32.30
N ASP A 328 -26.51 29.26 32.51
CA ASP A 328 -27.69 28.39 32.46
C ASP A 328 -28.23 28.05 33.86
N GLY A 329 -27.54 28.45 34.94
CA GLY A 329 -27.95 28.15 36.32
C GLY A 329 -27.65 26.72 36.79
N PHE A 330 -26.74 26.02 36.12
CA PHE A 330 -26.33 24.64 36.41
C PHE A 330 -24.94 24.61 37.08
N VAL A 331 -24.72 25.40 38.14
CA VAL A 331 -23.43 25.44 38.85
C VAL A 331 -23.39 24.36 39.93
N VAL A 332 -22.28 23.64 40.04
CA VAL A 332 -22.05 22.60 41.06
C VAL A 332 -20.65 22.80 41.66
N GLY A 333 -20.50 22.74 42.99
CA GLY A 333 -19.18 22.72 43.64
C GLY A 333 -18.60 24.04 44.16
N LEU A 334 -19.39 25.13 44.21
CA LEU A 334 -18.94 26.43 44.77
C LEU A 334 -18.55 26.35 46.27
N GLU A 335 -19.14 25.42 47.03
CA GLU A 335 -18.89 25.25 48.48
C GLU A 335 -17.48 24.70 48.81
N ARG A 336 -16.71 24.22 47.82
CA ARG A 336 -15.35 23.68 48.00
C ARG A 336 -14.27 24.50 47.30
N GLY A 337 -14.61 25.69 46.77
CA GLY A 337 -13.68 26.63 46.13
C GLY A 337 -13.10 26.17 44.78
N GLY A 338 -13.64 25.11 44.17
CA GLY A 338 -13.15 24.59 42.88
C GLY A 338 -13.58 25.44 41.68
N PRO A 339 -12.85 25.41 40.55
CA PRO A 339 -13.25 26.10 39.32
C PRO A 339 -14.59 25.55 38.80
N THR A 340 -15.49 26.44 38.39
CA THR A 340 -16.82 26.08 37.89
C THR A 340 -16.74 25.37 36.54
N LEU A 341 -17.61 24.37 36.34
CA LEU A 341 -17.74 23.65 35.08
C LEU A 341 -18.17 24.60 33.96
N ARG A 342 -17.62 24.48 32.75
CA ARG A 342 -17.92 25.40 31.64
C ARG A 342 -18.60 24.77 30.42
N SER A 343 -18.68 23.45 30.37
CA SER A 343 -19.19 22.69 29.23
C SER A 343 -20.22 21.62 29.65
N PRO A 344 -21.23 21.33 28.81
CA PRO A 344 -22.36 20.46 29.15
C PRO A 344 -22.06 18.95 29.18
N HIS A 345 -20.78 18.52 29.17
CA HIS A 345 -20.38 17.11 29.05
C HIS A 345 -20.94 16.39 27.81
N SER A 346 -21.04 17.12 26.70
CA SER A 346 -21.36 16.55 25.40
C SER A 346 -20.92 17.53 24.33
N VAL A 347 -20.01 17.11 23.45
CA VAL A 347 -19.50 17.96 22.38
C VAL A 347 -20.62 18.46 21.46
N HIS A 348 -21.66 17.66 21.25
CA HIS A 348 -22.83 18.05 20.43
C HIS A 348 -23.59 19.20 21.09
N MET A 349 -23.79 19.13 22.40
CA MET A 349 -24.44 20.22 23.15
C MET A 349 -23.51 21.44 23.25
N THR A 350 -22.19 21.25 23.33
CA THR A 350 -21.22 22.35 23.28
C THR A 350 -21.32 23.12 21.96
N TYR A 351 -21.36 22.44 20.81
CA TYR A 351 -21.54 23.09 19.51
C TYR A 351 -22.89 23.77 19.37
N LEU A 352 -23.97 23.16 19.87
CA LEU A 352 -25.31 23.75 19.85
C LEU A 352 -25.37 25.02 20.73
N ALA A 353 -24.93 24.93 21.98
CA ALA A 353 -24.99 26.03 22.94
C ALA A 353 -24.12 27.22 22.51
N ARG A 354 -22.90 26.98 21.99
CA ARG A 354 -21.92 28.03 21.67
C ARG A 354 -22.03 28.54 20.23
N GLY A 355 -22.23 27.63 19.28
CA GLY A 355 -22.25 27.91 17.85
C GLY A 355 -23.63 27.98 17.22
N GLY A 356 -24.70 27.74 17.98
CA GLY A 356 -26.08 27.69 17.48
C GLY A 356 -26.34 26.46 16.61
N VAL A 357 -27.49 26.44 15.95
CA VAL A 357 -27.86 25.39 14.98
C VAL A 357 -26.86 25.28 13.82
N PRO A 358 -26.34 26.38 13.24
CA PRO A 358 -25.29 26.30 12.22
C PRO A 358 -24.02 25.59 12.73
N GLY A 359 -23.59 25.88 13.95
CA GLY A 359 -22.42 25.24 14.57
C GLY A 359 -22.60 23.72 14.72
N LEU A 360 -23.76 23.28 15.24
CA LEU A 360 -24.09 21.86 15.35
C LEU A 360 -24.18 21.18 13.97
N ALA A 361 -24.83 21.82 12.99
CA ALA A 361 -24.98 21.27 11.65
C ALA A 361 -23.62 21.08 10.96
N LEU A 362 -22.72 22.06 11.08
CA LEU A 362 -21.36 21.97 10.55
C LEU A 362 -20.54 20.90 11.27
N TRP A 363 -20.69 20.75 12.59
CA TRP A 363 -20.07 19.68 13.36
C TRP A 363 -20.51 18.30 12.87
N VAL A 364 -21.82 18.07 12.78
CA VAL A 364 -22.40 16.82 12.27
C VAL A 364 -21.93 16.52 10.86
N LEU A 365 -21.99 17.52 9.96
CA LEU A 365 -21.54 17.37 8.58
C LEU A 365 -20.05 17.00 8.51
N THR A 366 -19.21 17.60 9.36
CA THR A 366 -17.75 17.39 9.35
C THR A 366 -17.38 15.94 9.63
N PHE A 367 -17.81 15.39 10.77
CA PHE A 367 -17.42 14.01 11.10
C PHE A 367 -18.18 12.97 10.26
N THR A 368 -19.45 13.20 9.91
CA THR A 368 -20.21 12.25 9.09
C THR A 368 -19.68 12.17 7.66
N SER A 369 -19.37 13.31 7.03
CA SER A 369 -18.78 13.32 5.68
C SER A 369 -17.42 12.62 5.65
N TRP A 370 -16.60 12.79 6.69
CA TRP A 370 -15.32 12.10 6.84
C TRP A 370 -15.48 10.58 6.97
N ILE A 371 -16.37 10.13 7.88
CA ILE A 371 -16.66 8.70 8.08
C ILE A 371 -17.17 8.08 6.78
N VAL A 372 -18.14 8.72 6.11
CA VAL A 372 -18.71 8.23 4.85
C VAL A 372 -17.66 8.18 3.75
N ALA A 373 -16.80 9.20 3.63
CA ALA A 373 -15.73 9.21 2.64
C ALA A 373 -14.74 8.05 2.86
N LEU A 374 -14.34 7.82 4.11
CA LEU A 374 -13.42 6.73 4.45
C LEU A 374 -14.05 5.34 4.31
N LEU A 375 -15.34 5.16 4.65
CA LEU A 375 -16.03 3.89 4.44
C LEU A 375 -16.23 3.59 2.94
N ARG A 376 -16.55 4.62 2.14
CA ARG A 376 -16.65 4.48 0.68
C ARG A 376 -15.31 4.07 0.07
N ILE A 377 -14.20 4.70 0.49
CA ILE A 377 -12.88 4.33 -0.04
C ILE A 377 -12.40 2.98 0.52
N ALA A 378 -12.74 2.63 1.76
CA ALA A 378 -12.46 1.30 2.31
C ALA A 378 -13.17 0.19 1.53
N ARG A 379 -14.43 0.44 1.12
CA ARG A 379 -15.19 -0.46 0.25
C ARG A 379 -14.57 -0.52 -1.15
N ALA A 380 -14.18 0.60 -1.73
CA ALA A 380 -13.51 0.62 -3.03
C ALA A 380 -12.19 -0.16 -3.00
N ALA A 381 -11.37 0.05 -1.97
CA ALA A 381 -10.13 -0.69 -1.74
C ALA A 381 -10.38 -2.20 -1.58
N TRP A 382 -11.43 -2.58 -0.86
CA TRP A 382 -11.82 -3.99 -0.74
C TRP A 382 -12.21 -4.60 -2.10
N LEU A 383 -13.02 -3.89 -2.88
CA LEU A 383 -13.45 -4.32 -4.21
C LEU A 383 -12.29 -4.44 -5.21
N ARG A 384 -11.21 -3.68 -5.01
CA ARG A 384 -9.99 -3.69 -5.84
C ARG A 384 -8.95 -4.71 -5.38
N GLY A 385 -9.17 -5.42 -4.28
CA GLY A 385 -8.20 -6.37 -3.72
C GLY A 385 -7.17 -5.74 -2.78
N ASP A 386 -7.18 -4.43 -2.56
CA ASP A 386 -6.32 -3.69 -1.61
C ASP A 386 -6.77 -3.87 -0.16
N ARG A 387 -6.73 -5.12 0.33
CA ARG A 387 -7.28 -5.49 1.64
C ARG A 387 -6.63 -4.75 2.81
N ASP A 388 -5.37 -4.40 2.67
CA ASP A 388 -4.61 -3.72 3.72
C ASP A 388 -4.98 -2.24 3.83
N TRP A 389 -5.25 -1.57 2.71
CA TRP A 389 -5.83 -0.22 2.69
C TRP A 389 -7.26 -0.22 3.24
N SER A 390 -8.07 -1.21 2.85
CA SER A 390 -9.43 -1.35 3.38
C SER A 390 -9.44 -1.47 4.91
N ARG A 391 -8.61 -2.37 5.47
CA ARG A 391 -8.44 -2.53 6.93
C ARG A 391 -7.93 -1.25 7.58
N TYR A 392 -6.97 -0.56 6.97
CA TYR A 392 -6.43 0.69 7.49
C TYR A 392 -7.50 1.79 7.60
N PHE A 393 -8.33 1.96 6.58
CA PHE A 393 -9.42 2.93 6.63
C PHE A 393 -10.49 2.58 7.65
N ILE A 394 -10.84 1.28 7.82
CA ILE A 394 -11.74 0.83 8.89
C ILE A 394 -11.14 1.14 10.26
N PHE A 395 -9.84 0.91 10.47
CA PHE A 395 -9.15 1.29 11.71
C PHE A 395 -9.30 2.78 12.04
N LEU A 396 -9.05 3.67 11.07
CA LEU A 396 -9.17 5.11 11.28
C LEU A 396 -10.61 5.51 11.63
N VAL A 397 -11.61 4.93 10.95
CA VAL A 397 -13.03 5.18 11.25
C VAL A 397 -13.38 4.73 12.66
N CYS A 398 -12.99 3.53 13.06
CA CYS A 398 -13.26 3.02 14.41
C CYS A 398 -12.59 3.85 15.50
N TYR A 399 -11.34 4.27 15.29
CA TYR A 399 -10.62 5.07 16.27
C TYR A 399 -11.26 6.46 16.44
N LEU A 400 -11.59 7.13 15.34
CA LEU A 400 -12.28 8.42 15.40
C LEU A 400 -13.68 8.28 16.03
N ALA A 401 -14.42 7.20 15.71
CA ALA A 401 -15.73 6.92 16.29
C ALA A 401 -15.65 6.70 17.81
N ALA A 402 -14.61 6.02 18.31
CA ALA A 402 -14.39 5.84 19.75
C ALA A 402 -14.30 7.20 20.47
N ILE A 403 -13.56 8.15 19.89
CA ILE A 403 -13.41 9.50 20.46
C ILE A 403 -14.73 10.28 20.41
N ILE A 404 -15.50 10.20 19.31
CA ILE A 404 -16.80 10.89 19.22
C ILE A 404 -17.80 10.33 20.23
N ILE A 405 -17.81 9.01 20.43
CA ILE A 405 -18.69 8.36 21.40
C ILE A 405 -18.32 8.84 22.81
N ASP A 406 -17.04 8.84 23.17
CA ASP A 406 -16.58 9.38 24.46
C ASP A 406 -16.96 10.85 24.64
N ALA A 407 -16.67 11.69 23.63
CA ALA A 407 -17.01 13.11 23.61
C ALA A 407 -18.52 13.40 23.65
N SER A 408 -19.37 12.41 23.38
CA SER A 408 -20.82 12.57 23.52
C SER A 408 -21.27 12.58 24.98
N PHE A 409 -20.44 12.08 25.90
CA PHE A 409 -20.74 11.92 27.33
C PHE A 409 -19.71 12.56 28.28
N ASP A 410 -18.57 13.02 27.76
CA ASP A 410 -17.51 13.70 28.51
C ASP A 410 -17.01 14.96 27.78
N VAL A 411 -16.36 15.85 28.53
CA VAL A 411 -15.66 17.03 28.02
C VAL A 411 -14.31 16.58 27.47
N ALA A 412 -14.33 15.97 26.29
CA ALA A 412 -13.19 15.31 25.67
C ALA A 412 -12.51 16.18 24.60
N LEU A 413 -13.30 16.76 23.70
CA LEU A 413 -12.79 17.53 22.54
C LEU A 413 -12.59 19.01 22.87
N GLU A 414 -13.22 19.50 23.94
CA GLU A 414 -13.03 20.86 24.45
C GLU A 414 -11.66 21.05 25.11
N GLY A 415 -10.96 19.95 25.44
CA GLY A 415 -9.60 19.94 25.94
C GLY A 415 -8.61 19.33 24.94
N PRO A 416 -7.30 19.60 25.09
CA PRO A 416 -6.28 19.07 24.17
C PRO A 416 -6.09 17.54 24.25
N MET A 417 -6.48 16.90 25.35
CA MET A 417 -6.20 15.50 25.66
C MET A 417 -6.76 14.54 24.60
N LEU A 418 -8.01 14.74 24.18
CA LEU A 418 -8.60 14.04 23.02
C LEU A 418 -8.83 14.97 21.83
N GLY A 419 -8.95 16.29 22.03
CA GLY A 419 -9.09 17.26 20.95
C GLY A 419 -7.96 17.22 19.92
N ILE A 420 -6.70 17.23 20.36
CA ILE A 420 -5.54 17.18 19.46
C ILE A 420 -5.41 15.80 18.80
N PRO A 421 -5.48 14.67 19.53
CA PRO A 421 -5.56 13.35 18.91
C PRO A 421 -6.67 13.18 17.87
N PHE A 422 -7.87 13.68 18.15
CA PHE A 422 -9.02 13.62 17.24
C PHE A 422 -8.71 14.30 15.91
N TRP A 423 -8.30 15.57 15.95
CA TRP A 423 -8.01 16.32 14.73
C TRP A 423 -6.76 15.80 14.01
N THR A 424 -5.80 15.23 14.74
CA THR A 424 -4.66 14.52 14.15
C THR A 424 -5.12 13.28 13.37
N ILE A 425 -5.96 12.42 13.95
CA ILE A 425 -6.51 11.23 13.27
C ILE A 425 -7.38 11.64 12.07
N PHE A 426 -8.17 12.71 12.22
CA PHE A 426 -8.96 13.27 11.12
C PHE A 426 -8.07 13.68 9.95
N GLY A 427 -6.97 14.40 10.22
CA GLY A 427 -5.96 14.79 9.23
C GLY A 427 -5.26 13.60 8.58
N ILE A 428 -4.92 12.57 9.36
CA ILE A 428 -4.36 11.31 8.84
C ILE A 428 -5.33 10.69 7.84
N GLY A 429 -6.63 10.63 8.16
CA GLY A 429 -7.66 10.11 7.27
C GLY A 429 -7.82 10.93 5.99
N LEU A 430 -7.81 12.26 6.09
CA LEU A 430 -7.85 13.15 4.93
C LEU A 430 -6.66 12.93 3.99
N GLY A 431 -5.43 12.98 4.54
CA GLY A 431 -4.22 12.76 3.76
C GLY A 431 -4.19 11.37 3.12
N SER A 432 -4.57 10.33 3.88
CA SER A 432 -4.63 8.95 3.38
C SER A 432 -5.67 8.76 2.28
N LEU A 433 -6.85 9.39 2.40
CA LEU A 433 -7.88 9.39 1.36
C LEU A 433 -7.36 10.03 0.07
N MET A 434 -6.66 11.16 0.17
CA MET A 434 -6.11 11.87 -0.98
C MET A 434 -4.98 11.08 -1.64
N ILE A 435 -4.06 10.51 -0.86
CA ILE A 435 -2.97 9.65 -1.35
C ILE A 435 -3.54 8.45 -2.11
N TYR A 436 -4.47 7.72 -1.50
CA TYR A 436 -5.04 6.51 -2.11
C TYR A 436 -5.81 6.81 -3.40
N ARG A 437 -6.53 7.95 -3.45
CA ARG A 437 -7.16 8.42 -4.69
C ARG A 437 -6.14 8.83 -5.74
N GLY A 438 -5.09 9.54 -5.35
CA GLY A 438 -4.03 10.01 -6.24
C GLY A 438 -3.25 8.87 -6.90
N MET A 439 -2.91 7.83 -6.14
CA MET A 439 -2.30 6.59 -6.66
C MET A 439 -3.05 6.08 -7.89
N HIS A 440 -4.37 5.94 -7.77
CA HIS A 440 -5.22 5.38 -8.83
C HIS A 440 -5.69 6.37 -9.91
N VAL A 441 -5.34 7.66 -9.80
CA VAL A 441 -5.58 8.66 -10.85
C VAL A 441 -4.39 8.73 -11.82
N ILE A 442 -3.19 8.37 -11.34
CA ILE A 442 -1.98 8.26 -12.17
C ILE A 442 -2.01 6.97 -13.02
N ASP A 443 -2.81 5.97 -12.60
CA ASP A 443 -3.00 4.68 -13.30
C ASP A 443 -4.13 4.69 -14.36
N ALA A 444 -4.81 5.82 -14.61
CA ALA A 444 -5.80 5.91 -15.68
C ALA A 444 -5.16 6.52 -16.94
N PRO A 445 -5.00 5.80 -18.07
CA PRO A 445 -4.72 6.46 -19.32
C PRO A 445 -5.85 7.46 -19.57
N ALA A 446 -5.49 8.72 -19.81
CA ALA A 446 -6.42 9.67 -20.38
C ALA A 446 -6.86 9.08 -21.73
N SER A 447 -8.02 8.43 -21.76
CA SER A 447 -8.67 8.09 -23.02
C SER A 447 -8.84 9.41 -23.79
N PRO A 448 -8.49 9.48 -25.08
CA PRO A 448 -8.74 10.68 -25.86
C PRO A 448 -10.24 10.97 -25.80
N ARG A 449 -10.64 12.05 -25.14
CA ARG A 449 -12.02 12.51 -25.14
C ARG A 449 -12.35 12.93 -26.56
N PRO A 450 -13.41 12.40 -27.20
CA PRO A 450 -13.97 13.05 -28.37
C PRO A 450 -14.43 14.44 -27.94
N ALA A 451 -13.97 15.47 -28.65
CA ALA A 451 -14.49 16.81 -28.49
C ALA A 451 -16.01 16.78 -28.76
N LEU A 452 -16.82 16.93 -27.71
CA LEU A 452 -18.25 17.16 -27.84
C LEU A 452 -18.62 18.50 -27.24
N ARG A 453 -19.28 19.27 -28.09
CA ARG A 453 -19.71 20.65 -27.99
C ARG A 453 -20.58 20.92 -26.76
N ASN A 454 -20.49 22.17 -26.32
CA ASN A 454 -21.36 22.90 -25.39
C ASN A 454 -22.82 22.42 -25.35
N GLY A 455 -23.35 22.30 -24.13
CA GLY A 455 -24.78 22.22 -23.87
C GLY A 455 -25.10 21.96 -22.41
N ALA A 456 -25.39 23.03 -21.66
CA ALA A 456 -25.92 22.95 -20.30
C ALA A 456 -27.25 22.19 -20.26
N ARG A 457 -27.48 21.39 -19.20
CA ARG A 457 -28.64 21.48 -18.28
C ARG A 457 -28.64 20.37 -17.23
N ILE A 458 -28.96 20.78 -16.02
CA ILE A 458 -29.30 20.01 -14.84
C ILE A 458 -30.72 19.45 -15.02
N ALA A 459 -30.95 18.15 -14.77
CA ALA A 459 -32.12 17.57 -14.09
C ALA A 459 -32.27 16.07 -14.42
N GLY A 460 -32.74 15.29 -13.44
CA GLY A 460 -33.45 14.04 -13.71
C GLY A 460 -32.85 12.80 -13.07
N ALA A 461 -33.43 12.39 -11.93
CA ALA A 461 -33.15 11.13 -11.27
C ALA A 461 -33.69 9.91 -12.06
N ALA A 462 -33.01 8.77 -11.87
CA ALA A 462 -33.54 7.41 -11.87
C ALA A 462 -34.33 6.92 -13.09
N THR A 463 -33.68 6.16 -13.98
CA THR A 463 -34.14 4.83 -14.46
C THR A 463 -33.15 4.27 -15.48
N LEU A 464 -32.53 3.13 -15.13
CA LEU A 464 -32.04 2.03 -15.98
C LEU A 464 -30.95 1.26 -15.21
N LEU A 465 -31.39 0.55 -14.16
CA LEU A 465 -30.83 -0.77 -13.89
C LEU A 465 -31.38 -1.71 -14.97
N ALA A 466 -30.55 -2.68 -15.38
CA ALA A 466 -30.79 -3.74 -16.36
C ALA A 466 -30.44 -3.40 -17.82
N ALA A 467 -29.13 -3.36 -18.13
CA ALA A 467 -28.53 -3.91 -19.37
C ALA A 467 -27.02 -3.62 -19.43
N ALA A 468 -26.23 -4.12 -18.46
CA ALA A 468 -24.77 -4.13 -18.57
C ALA A 468 -24.14 -5.43 -18.04
N CYS A 469 -24.93 -6.51 -17.99
CA CYS A 469 -24.40 -7.86 -17.97
C CYS A 469 -24.56 -8.37 -19.40
N LEU A 470 -23.50 -8.28 -20.21
CA LEU A 470 -23.23 -8.97 -21.48
C LEU A 470 -22.35 -8.05 -22.34
N SER A 471 -21.04 -8.11 -22.12
CA SER A 471 -20.03 -7.87 -23.17
C SER A 471 -18.67 -8.26 -22.60
N GLY A 472 -17.99 -9.16 -23.30
CA GLY A 472 -16.60 -9.54 -23.00
C GLY A 472 -15.70 -8.31 -22.99
N GLY A 473 -14.54 -8.45 -22.34
CA GLY A 473 -13.49 -7.44 -22.36
C GLY A 473 -13.29 -6.92 -23.79
N ARG A 474 -13.11 -5.60 -23.92
CA ARG A 474 -12.81 -4.98 -25.21
C ARG A 474 -11.65 -5.75 -25.87
N PRO A 475 -11.76 -6.13 -27.15
CA PRO A 475 -10.62 -6.68 -27.87
C PRO A 475 -9.47 -5.67 -27.85
N SER A 476 -8.26 -6.20 -27.75
CA SER A 476 -7.03 -5.42 -27.71
C SER A 476 -6.65 -4.98 -29.12
N GLU A 477 -6.36 -3.69 -29.26
CA GLU A 477 -5.96 -2.99 -30.49
C GLU A 477 -4.76 -3.64 -31.23
N ALA A 478 -3.97 -4.48 -30.53
CA ALA A 478 -2.80 -5.16 -31.10
C ALA A 478 -3.13 -6.26 -32.13
N ALA A 479 -4.32 -6.86 -32.06
CA ALA A 479 -4.74 -7.93 -32.97
C ALA A 479 -5.72 -7.47 -34.07
N GLU A 480 -6.05 -6.17 -34.14
CA GLU A 480 -7.18 -5.69 -34.95
C GLU A 480 -6.89 -5.50 -36.45
N SER A 481 -5.62 -5.48 -36.88
CA SER A 481 -5.25 -5.07 -38.25
C SER A 481 -4.78 -6.20 -39.18
N THR A 482 -4.74 -7.46 -38.71
CA THR A 482 -4.15 -8.56 -39.49
C THR A 482 -5.18 -9.19 -40.43
N THR A 483 -4.88 -9.21 -41.73
CA THR A 483 -5.71 -9.87 -42.76
C THR A 483 -5.06 -11.15 -43.26
N CYS A 484 -5.82 -12.25 -43.30
CA CYS A 484 -5.34 -13.51 -43.84
C CYS A 484 -5.20 -13.47 -45.38
N PRO A 485 -4.12 -14.02 -45.95
CA PRO A 485 -4.01 -14.22 -47.39
C PRO A 485 -5.08 -15.19 -47.92
N ALA A 486 -5.58 -14.95 -49.13
CA ALA A 486 -6.61 -15.80 -49.74
C ALA A 486 -6.16 -17.27 -49.94
N ALA A 487 -4.85 -17.51 -50.06
CA ALA A 487 -4.28 -18.86 -50.21
C ALA A 487 -4.00 -19.58 -48.88
N ALA A 488 -4.29 -18.95 -47.73
CA ALA A 488 -4.06 -19.55 -46.42
C ALA A 488 -5.07 -20.68 -46.13
N ILE A 489 -4.62 -21.71 -45.42
CA ILE A 489 -5.47 -22.82 -44.96
C ILE A 489 -6.37 -22.27 -43.82
N PRO A 490 -7.71 -22.28 -43.98
CA PRO A 490 -8.61 -21.80 -42.93
C PRO A 490 -8.65 -22.77 -41.76
N VAL A 491 -8.64 -22.23 -40.54
CA VAL A 491 -8.66 -22.97 -39.29
C VAL A 491 -9.85 -22.49 -38.45
N PRO A 492 -11.05 -23.08 -38.63
CA PRO A 492 -12.23 -22.70 -37.86
C PRO A 492 -12.14 -23.16 -36.40
N VAL A 493 -12.86 -22.48 -35.50
CA VAL A 493 -12.96 -22.86 -34.09
C VAL A 493 -13.43 -24.31 -33.95
N GLY A 494 -12.74 -25.08 -33.11
CA GLY A 494 -13.01 -26.50 -32.86
C GLY A 494 -12.23 -27.46 -33.76
N SER A 495 -11.53 -26.96 -34.79
CA SER A 495 -10.59 -27.78 -35.55
C SER A 495 -9.30 -28.07 -34.74
N SER A 496 -8.69 -29.24 -34.98
CA SER A 496 -7.36 -29.54 -34.45
C SER A 496 -6.31 -28.86 -35.33
N ILE A 497 -5.68 -27.79 -34.81
CA ILE A 497 -4.67 -27.03 -35.55
C ILE A 497 -3.47 -27.94 -35.86
N GLN A 498 -3.06 -28.77 -34.90
CA GLN A 498 -1.94 -29.69 -35.10
C GLN A 498 -2.20 -30.72 -36.20
N ALA A 499 -3.43 -31.23 -36.33
CA ALA A 499 -3.76 -32.17 -37.40
C ALA A 499 -3.66 -31.51 -38.79
N LEU A 500 -4.02 -30.23 -38.91
CA LEU A 500 -3.84 -29.47 -40.15
C LEU A 500 -2.35 -29.21 -40.43
N VAL A 501 -1.58 -28.84 -39.41
CA VAL A 501 -0.13 -28.65 -39.49
C VAL A 501 0.60 -29.91 -39.94
N ALA A 502 0.22 -31.08 -39.39
CA ALA A 502 0.81 -32.36 -39.76
C ALA A 502 0.53 -32.73 -41.22
N LYS A 503 -0.67 -32.42 -41.75
CA LYS A 503 -1.07 -32.72 -43.14
C LYS A 503 -0.49 -31.73 -44.16
N ALA A 504 -0.32 -30.47 -43.79
CA ALA A 504 0.18 -29.44 -44.69
C ALA A 504 1.69 -29.61 -44.98
N PRO A 505 2.18 -29.14 -46.14
CA PRO A 505 3.61 -29.08 -46.42
C PRO A 505 4.35 -28.05 -45.54
N THR A 506 5.68 -28.09 -45.56
CA THR A 506 6.52 -26.98 -45.09
C THR A 506 6.16 -25.69 -45.85
N GLY A 507 6.37 -24.52 -45.23
CA GLY A 507 6.03 -23.23 -45.85
C GLY A 507 4.54 -22.88 -45.89
N ALA A 508 3.64 -23.78 -45.46
CA ALA A 508 2.20 -23.52 -45.49
C ALA A 508 1.79 -22.37 -44.56
N THR A 509 0.78 -21.59 -44.99
CA THR A 509 0.18 -20.52 -44.18
C THR A 509 -1.18 -20.96 -43.65
N PHE A 510 -1.42 -20.72 -42.37
CA PHE A 510 -2.68 -21.01 -41.67
C PHE A 510 -3.36 -19.72 -41.24
N CYS A 511 -4.65 -19.60 -41.52
CA CYS A 511 -5.51 -18.52 -41.06
C CYS A 511 -6.38 -19.02 -39.90
N ILE A 512 -6.05 -18.59 -38.69
CA ILE A 512 -6.74 -18.98 -37.45
C ILE A 512 -7.95 -18.08 -37.27
N GLY A 513 -9.13 -18.69 -37.39
CA GLY A 513 -10.39 -17.97 -37.37
C GLY A 513 -10.68 -17.31 -36.02
N ALA A 514 -11.41 -16.20 -36.05
CA ALA A 514 -11.80 -15.47 -34.84
C ALA A 514 -12.53 -16.36 -33.81
N GLY A 515 -12.21 -16.19 -32.52
CA GLY A 515 -12.76 -16.99 -31.43
C GLY A 515 -11.71 -17.78 -30.65
N THR A 516 -12.15 -18.54 -29.64
CA THR A 516 -11.26 -19.25 -28.71
C THR A 516 -11.00 -20.70 -29.14
N HIS A 517 -9.75 -21.00 -29.49
CA HIS A 517 -9.23 -22.34 -29.79
C HIS A 517 -8.56 -22.91 -28.53
N ARG A 518 -9.26 -23.83 -27.85
CA ARG A 518 -8.86 -24.35 -26.53
C ARG A 518 -7.94 -25.55 -26.64
N ALA A 519 -7.05 -25.67 -25.65
CA ALA A 519 -6.15 -26.81 -25.43
C ALA A 519 -5.33 -27.21 -26.67
N GLN A 520 -5.01 -26.24 -27.54
CA GLN A 520 -4.18 -26.46 -28.73
C GLN A 520 -2.69 -26.45 -28.37
N LEU A 521 -1.95 -27.38 -28.96
CA LEU A 521 -0.49 -27.46 -28.92
C LEU A 521 0.00 -27.62 -30.36
N ILE A 522 0.75 -26.66 -30.86
CA ILE A 522 1.21 -26.62 -32.26
C ILE A 522 2.70 -26.93 -32.31
N ALA A 523 3.08 -27.95 -33.08
CA ALA A 523 4.44 -28.27 -33.47
C ALA A 523 4.58 -27.97 -34.98
N PRO A 524 5.06 -26.77 -35.33
CA PRO A 524 5.15 -26.32 -36.71
C PRO A 524 6.25 -27.05 -37.48
N LYS A 525 6.18 -26.98 -38.80
CA LYS A 525 7.26 -27.39 -39.71
C LYS A 525 7.98 -26.14 -40.24
N ASP A 526 9.16 -26.36 -40.83
CA ASP A 526 9.95 -25.29 -41.44
C ASP A 526 9.12 -24.38 -42.36
N GLY A 527 9.30 -23.07 -42.23
CA GLY A 527 8.69 -22.05 -43.10
C GLY A 527 7.22 -21.76 -42.83
N GLN A 528 6.56 -22.47 -41.91
CA GLN A 528 5.12 -22.31 -41.73
C GLN A 528 4.75 -20.98 -41.07
N THR A 529 3.60 -20.43 -41.47
CA THR A 529 3.11 -19.12 -41.03
C THR A 529 1.73 -19.27 -40.40
N PHE A 530 1.52 -18.69 -39.23
CA PHE A 530 0.27 -18.75 -38.47
C PHE A 530 -0.24 -17.33 -38.25
N ILE A 531 -1.41 -17.04 -38.81
CA ILE A 531 -2.01 -15.70 -38.81
C ILE A 531 -3.36 -15.78 -38.10
N GLY A 532 -3.54 -15.02 -37.03
CA GLY A 532 -4.83 -14.84 -36.38
C GLY A 532 -5.68 -13.80 -37.10
N GLU A 533 -6.95 -14.13 -37.36
CA GLU A 533 -7.97 -13.10 -37.61
C GLU A 533 -8.21 -12.28 -36.32
N PRO A 534 -8.70 -11.03 -36.42
CA PRO A 534 -9.01 -10.22 -35.25
C PRO A 534 -9.88 -10.96 -34.22
N GLY A 535 -9.35 -11.13 -33.00
CA GLY A 535 -10.00 -11.88 -31.93
C GLY A 535 -9.74 -13.39 -31.92
N ALA A 536 -8.81 -13.91 -32.73
CA ALA A 536 -8.34 -15.29 -32.64
C ALA A 536 -7.52 -15.50 -31.35
N THR A 537 -8.02 -16.37 -30.46
CA THR A 537 -7.37 -16.69 -29.19
C THR A 537 -6.96 -18.16 -29.16
N LEU A 538 -5.66 -18.43 -28.97
CA LEU A 538 -5.15 -19.72 -28.55
C LEU A 538 -5.14 -19.76 -27.02
N SER A 539 -5.99 -20.60 -26.44
CA SER A 539 -6.05 -20.78 -24.98
C SER A 539 -5.50 -22.15 -24.61
N GLY A 540 -4.47 -22.19 -23.78
CA GLY A 540 -3.92 -23.42 -23.23
C GLY A 540 -4.83 -24.11 -22.21
N ALA A 541 -5.93 -23.46 -21.83
CA ALA A 541 -6.85 -23.94 -20.81
C ALA A 541 -8.07 -24.69 -21.37
N GLU A 542 -8.52 -25.68 -20.61
CA GLU A 542 -9.77 -26.41 -20.82
C GLU A 542 -10.87 -25.89 -19.90
N LEU A 543 -12.13 -26.07 -20.30
CA LEU A 543 -13.29 -25.78 -19.46
C LEU A 543 -13.49 -26.91 -18.45
N ILE A 544 -13.80 -26.54 -17.22
CA ILE A 544 -14.19 -27.48 -16.18
C ILE A 544 -15.71 -27.39 -16.00
N THR A 545 -16.41 -28.47 -16.34
CA THR A 545 -17.87 -28.59 -16.18
C THR A 545 -18.26 -29.45 -14.98
N ASP A 546 -17.40 -30.38 -14.59
CA ASP A 546 -17.73 -31.45 -13.65
C ASP A 546 -17.33 -31.08 -12.23
N MET A 547 -18.13 -30.19 -11.61
CA MET A 547 -17.94 -29.75 -10.23
C MET A 547 -19.02 -30.33 -9.32
N ARG A 548 -18.62 -30.77 -8.13
CA ARG A 548 -19.52 -31.29 -7.09
C ARG A 548 -19.31 -30.52 -5.79
N GLN A 549 -20.40 -30.27 -5.08
CA GLN A 549 -20.29 -29.66 -3.76
C GLN A 549 -19.92 -30.72 -2.72
N GLU A 550 -18.85 -30.48 -1.96
CA GLU A 550 -18.39 -31.32 -0.86
C GLU A 550 -18.29 -30.48 0.42
N GLY A 551 -19.30 -30.60 1.27
CA GLY A 551 -19.46 -29.72 2.43
C GLY A 551 -19.61 -28.26 2.02
N ARG A 552 -18.65 -27.42 2.43
CA ARG A 552 -18.63 -25.98 2.12
C ARG A 552 -17.82 -25.60 0.87
N PHE A 553 -17.19 -26.58 0.21
CA PHE A 553 -16.31 -26.37 -0.92
C PHE A 553 -16.90 -26.98 -2.18
N TRP A 554 -16.44 -26.50 -3.32
CA TRP A 554 -16.66 -27.11 -4.61
C TRP A 554 -15.42 -27.91 -4.99
N MET A 555 -15.62 -29.17 -5.31
CA MET A 555 -14.56 -30.12 -5.63
C MET A 555 -14.70 -30.56 -7.08
N GLY A 556 -13.57 -30.65 -7.76
CA GLY A 556 -13.44 -31.26 -9.07
C GLY A 556 -12.24 -32.19 -9.12
N SER A 557 -12.21 -33.05 -10.13
CA SER A 557 -11.08 -33.95 -10.40
C SER A 557 -10.11 -33.28 -11.37
N ALA A 558 -8.82 -33.41 -11.08
CA ALA A 558 -7.76 -32.86 -11.90
C ALA A 558 -6.65 -33.88 -12.07
N VAL A 559 -6.41 -34.31 -13.31
CA VAL A 559 -5.18 -35.02 -13.65
C VAL A 559 -4.05 -34.00 -13.61
N LYS A 560 -3.07 -34.26 -12.73
CA LYS A 560 -1.87 -33.43 -12.58
C LYS A 560 -1.05 -33.43 -13.87
N LEU A 561 -0.58 -32.26 -14.28
CA LEU A 561 0.40 -32.17 -15.37
C LEU A 561 1.78 -32.63 -14.89
N ASP A 562 2.48 -33.41 -15.70
CA ASP A 562 3.86 -33.84 -15.42
C ASP A 562 4.87 -32.73 -15.75
N ILE A 563 4.75 -31.62 -15.02
CA ILE A 563 5.64 -30.46 -15.10
C ILE A 563 6.26 -30.28 -13.73
N ARG A 564 7.59 -30.37 -13.68
CA ARG A 564 8.33 -30.19 -12.42
C ARG A 564 8.32 -28.70 -12.05
N PRO A 565 7.90 -28.34 -10.83
CA PRO A 565 8.03 -26.96 -10.36
C PRO A 565 9.50 -26.54 -10.37
N PHE A 566 9.77 -25.36 -10.91
CA PHE A 566 11.11 -24.80 -11.00
C PHE A 566 11.09 -23.30 -10.67
N GLY A 567 12.16 -22.82 -10.07
CA GLY A 567 12.28 -21.42 -9.63
C GLY A 567 11.94 -21.17 -8.17
N THR A 568 12.34 -20.00 -7.70
CA THR A 568 12.18 -19.55 -6.31
C THR A 568 10.97 -18.65 -6.19
N CYS A 569 10.15 -18.91 -5.17
CA CYS A 569 8.94 -18.13 -4.91
C CYS A 569 9.13 -17.17 -3.74
N LEU A 570 8.43 -16.03 -3.81
CA LEU A 570 8.25 -15.18 -2.63
C LEU A 570 7.58 -15.98 -1.51
N LYS A 571 7.99 -15.72 -0.27
CA LYS A 571 7.41 -16.37 0.93
C LYS A 571 5.90 -16.17 1.05
N SER A 572 5.37 -15.07 0.52
CA SER A 572 3.94 -14.75 0.48
C SER A 572 3.16 -15.52 -0.61
N ARG A 573 3.87 -16.09 -1.59
CA ARG A 573 3.34 -16.77 -2.78
C ARG A 573 4.04 -18.13 -2.98
N PRO A 574 4.01 -19.05 -1.99
CA PRO A 574 4.86 -20.25 -1.97
C PRO A 574 4.62 -21.24 -3.10
N ARG A 575 3.59 -21.03 -3.92
CA ARG A 575 3.19 -21.87 -5.06
C ARG A 575 3.24 -21.07 -6.39
N CYS A 576 4.17 -20.11 -6.51
CA CYS A 576 4.38 -19.34 -7.73
C CYS A 576 4.80 -20.22 -8.93
N ASN A 577 5.54 -21.30 -8.66
CA ASN A 577 6.11 -22.20 -9.64
C ASN A 577 5.20 -23.38 -10.04
N ASP A 578 3.94 -23.35 -9.58
CA ASP A 578 2.92 -24.27 -10.08
C ASP A 578 2.47 -23.83 -11.47
N ALA A 579 2.82 -24.64 -12.48
CA ALA A 579 2.42 -24.42 -13.86
C ALA A 579 0.90 -24.63 -14.06
N GLU A 580 0.28 -25.50 -13.27
CA GLU A 580 -1.15 -25.76 -13.32
C GLU A 580 -1.94 -24.64 -12.63
N ARG A 581 -2.67 -23.85 -13.43
CA ARG A 581 -3.42 -22.68 -12.97
C ARG A 581 -4.90 -22.80 -13.27
N PHE A 582 -5.70 -22.12 -12.46
CA PHE A 582 -7.15 -22.08 -12.56
C PHE A 582 -7.62 -20.66 -12.74
N PHE A 583 -8.68 -20.49 -13.53
CA PHE A 583 -9.29 -19.20 -13.82
C PHE A 583 -10.79 -19.29 -13.65
N LEU A 584 -11.39 -18.28 -13.02
CA LEU A 584 -12.83 -18.18 -12.85
C LEU A 584 -13.31 -16.85 -13.44
N ASP A 585 -14.08 -16.93 -14.53
CA ASP A 585 -14.45 -15.79 -15.38
C ASP A 585 -13.22 -14.98 -15.81
N ASP A 586 -12.22 -15.69 -16.37
CA ASP A 586 -10.91 -15.16 -16.79
C ASP A 586 -10.02 -14.58 -15.66
N GLN A 587 -10.47 -14.59 -14.41
CA GLN A 587 -9.65 -14.14 -13.28
C GLN A 587 -8.79 -15.28 -12.74
N PRO A 588 -7.46 -15.12 -12.62
CA PRO A 588 -6.58 -16.15 -12.08
C PRO A 588 -6.89 -16.41 -10.60
N LEU A 589 -6.96 -17.68 -10.21
CA LEU A 589 -7.14 -18.10 -8.83
C LEU A 589 -5.80 -18.36 -8.16
N GLU A 590 -5.67 -17.91 -6.91
CA GLU A 590 -4.44 -18.08 -6.14
C GLU A 590 -4.28 -19.52 -5.62
N PRO A 591 -3.21 -20.25 -5.95
CA PRO A 591 -2.95 -21.55 -5.36
C PRO A 591 -2.57 -21.43 -3.89
N VAL A 592 -3.20 -22.23 -3.03
CA VAL A 592 -2.86 -22.32 -1.61
C VAL A 592 -2.25 -23.69 -1.26
N SER A 593 -1.44 -23.72 -0.21
CA SER A 593 -0.70 -24.93 0.20
C SER A 593 -1.52 -25.88 1.06
N ALA A 594 -2.60 -25.42 1.69
CA ALA A 594 -3.46 -26.25 2.53
C ALA A 594 -4.93 -25.91 2.32
N LEU A 595 -5.81 -26.91 2.46
CA LEU A 595 -7.26 -26.72 2.40
C LEU A 595 -7.77 -25.70 3.43
N ALA A 596 -7.08 -25.56 4.57
CA ALA A 596 -7.40 -24.57 5.60
C ALA A 596 -7.23 -23.11 5.14
N ASP A 597 -6.37 -22.87 4.14
CA ASP A 597 -6.10 -21.54 3.58
C ASP A 597 -7.05 -21.18 2.43
N LEU A 598 -7.88 -22.13 1.99
CA LEU A 598 -8.83 -21.97 0.89
C LEU A 598 -9.88 -20.91 1.24
N ARG A 599 -10.01 -19.93 0.35
CA ARG A 599 -10.87 -18.74 0.47
C ARG A 599 -11.35 -18.31 -0.91
N PRO A 600 -12.38 -17.45 -1.02
CA PRO A 600 -12.78 -16.89 -2.31
C PRO A 600 -11.60 -16.25 -3.05
N GLY A 601 -11.46 -16.55 -4.34
CA GLY A 601 -10.34 -16.18 -5.20
C GLY A 601 -9.13 -17.11 -5.10
N ALA A 602 -9.24 -18.27 -4.46
CA ALA A 602 -8.14 -19.23 -4.30
C ALA A 602 -8.56 -20.65 -4.69
N VAL A 603 -7.56 -21.48 -5.01
CA VAL A 603 -7.69 -22.89 -5.34
C VAL A 603 -6.73 -23.72 -4.50
N PHE A 604 -7.21 -24.82 -3.94
CA PHE A 604 -6.37 -25.82 -3.27
C PHE A 604 -6.30 -27.06 -4.14
N GLN A 605 -5.10 -27.45 -4.57
CA GLN A 605 -4.88 -28.69 -5.31
C GLN A 605 -4.35 -29.77 -4.37
N ASP A 606 -5.09 -30.87 -4.26
CA ASP A 606 -4.69 -32.09 -3.57
C ASP A 606 -4.14 -33.09 -4.61
N ALA A 607 -2.81 -33.06 -4.77
CA ALA A 607 -2.11 -33.90 -5.72
C ALA A 607 -2.18 -35.39 -5.36
N LEU A 608 -2.33 -35.75 -4.06
CA LEU A 608 -2.40 -37.15 -3.63
C LEU A 608 -3.72 -37.79 -4.07
N MET A 609 -4.81 -37.02 -4.01
CA MET A 609 -6.14 -37.48 -4.37
C MET A 609 -6.54 -37.15 -5.82
N SER A 610 -5.68 -36.46 -6.58
CA SER A 610 -5.99 -35.93 -7.92
C SER A 610 -7.27 -35.06 -7.93
N ARG A 611 -7.40 -34.20 -6.92
CA ARG A 611 -8.56 -33.32 -6.71
C ARG A 611 -8.14 -31.87 -6.57
N PHE A 612 -9.05 -30.97 -6.86
CA PHE A 612 -8.91 -29.57 -6.48
C PHE A 612 -10.20 -29.08 -5.82
N TYR A 613 -10.04 -28.04 -5.01
CA TYR A 613 -11.10 -27.47 -4.20
C TYR A 613 -11.15 -25.95 -4.41
N LEU A 614 -12.36 -25.44 -4.51
CA LEU A 614 -12.71 -24.02 -4.64
C LEU A 614 -13.65 -23.61 -3.51
N ALA A 615 -13.49 -22.38 -3.03
CA ALA A 615 -14.47 -21.77 -2.13
C ALA A 615 -15.61 -21.07 -2.90
N ASP A 616 -15.30 -20.54 -4.09
CA ASP A 616 -16.28 -19.88 -4.96
C ASP A 616 -17.24 -20.89 -5.58
N ASP A 617 -18.51 -20.48 -5.75
CA ASP A 617 -19.51 -21.25 -6.48
C ASP A 617 -19.23 -21.15 -8.00
N PRO A 618 -18.93 -22.25 -8.69
CA PRO A 618 -18.61 -22.25 -10.12
C PRO A 618 -19.87 -22.31 -11.00
N ARG A 619 -21.07 -22.49 -10.44
CA ARG A 619 -22.29 -22.68 -11.26
C ARG A 619 -22.63 -21.43 -12.06
N GLY A 620 -22.90 -21.62 -13.36
CA GLY A 620 -23.20 -20.53 -14.29
C GLY A 620 -22.01 -19.61 -14.59
N ARG A 621 -20.80 -20.00 -14.16
CA ARG A 621 -19.56 -19.25 -14.34
C ARG A 621 -18.59 -20.05 -15.20
N ARG A 622 -17.62 -19.36 -15.80
CA ARG A 622 -16.59 -20.01 -16.63
C ARG A 622 -15.41 -20.39 -15.76
N LEU A 623 -15.34 -21.66 -15.35
CA LEU A 623 -14.16 -22.22 -14.69
C LEU A 623 -13.25 -22.88 -15.73
N GLU A 624 -11.99 -22.48 -15.75
CA GLU A 624 -10.98 -22.96 -16.68
C GLU A 624 -9.72 -23.40 -15.93
N ARG A 625 -8.99 -24.34 -16.53
CA ARG A 625 -7.70 -24.81 -16.00
C ARG A 625 -6.71 -25.01 -17.12
N THR A 626 -5.47 -24.59 -16.91
CA THR A 626 -4.38 -24.78 -17.86
C THR A 626 -4.18 -26.28 -18.15
N ARG A 627 -4.07 -26.65 -19.42
CA ARG A 627 -3.93 -28.05 -19.86
C ARG A 627 -2.67 -28.28 -20.69
N GLN A 628 -2.37 -27.38 -21.61
CA GLN A 628 -1.19 -27.48 -22.48
C GLN A 628 -0.04 -26.59 -21.95
N PRO A 629 1.23 -27.02 -22.08
CA PRO A 629 2.37 -26.21 -21.65
C PRO A 629 2.71 -25.07 -22.63
N TYR A 630 2.46 -25.27 -23.93
CA TYR A 630 2.85 -24.32 -24.99
C TYR A 630 1.75 -24.18 -26.04
N ALA A 631 1.65 -22.98 -26.63
CA ALA A 631 0.87 -22.75 -27.83
C ALA A 631 1.63 -23.25 -29.06
N PHE A 632 2.90 -22.86 -29.16
CA PHE A 632 3.82 -23.27 -30.21
C PHE A 632 5.07 -23.89 -29.57
N ARG A 633 5.24 -25.19 -29.76
CA ARG A 633 6.53 -25.87 -29.55
C ARG A 633 7.45 -25.54 -30.70
N ASN A 634 8.75 -25.39 -30.44
CA ASN A 634 9.68 -25.11 -31.52
C ASN A 634 10.03 -26.38 -32.32
N ASP A 635 10.18 -27.54 -31.67
CA ASP A 635 10.52 -28.87 -32.26
C ASP A 635 11.64 -28.82 -33.33
N GLY A 636 12.52 -27.83 -33.21
CA GLY A 636 13.61 -27.57 -34.15
C GLY A 636 13.20 -26.99 -35.51
N ALA A 637 11.97 -26.51 -35.66
CA ALA A 637 11.47 -25.89 -36.88
C ALA A 637 12.10 -24.51 -37.11
N ARG A 638 12.39 -24.18 -38.37
CA ARG A 638 13.02 -22.91 -38.76
C ARG A 638 12.09 -22.00 -39.54
N ASN A 639 12.37 -20.69 -39.53
CA ASN A 639 11.67 -19.71 -40.36
C ASN A 639 10.13 -19.73 -40.16
N VAL A 640 9.68 -19.88 -38.92
CA VAL A 640 8.26 -19.91 -38.57
C VAL A 640 7.78 -18.50 -38.27
N THR A 641 6.60 -18.13 -38.75
CA THR A 641 5.95 -16.86 -38.42
C THR A 641 4.71 -17.07 -37.56
N VAL A 642 4.60 -16.35 -36.44
CA VAL A 642 3.43 -16.33 -35.55
C VAL A 642 2.93 -14.89 -35.45
N LYS A 643 1.71 -14.63 -35.94
CA LYS A 643 1.21 -13.27 -36.12
C LYS A 643 -0.25 -13.09 -35.73
N GLY A 644 -0.57 -11.97 -35.05
CA GLY A 644 -1.94 -11.52 -34.86
C GLY A 644 -2.78 -12.37 -33.90
N LEU A 645 -2.14 -13.13 -33.00
CA LEU A 645 -2.82 -14.05 -32.09
C LEU A 645 -2.85 -13.53 -30.65
N ILE A 646 -3.93 -13.84 -29.94
CA ILE A 646 -3.94 -13.81 -28.47
C ILE A 646 -3.54 -15.20 -27.97
N VAL A 647 -2.46 -15.30 -27.20
CA VAL A 647 -1.91 -16.54 -26.64
C VAL A 647 -2.01 -16.50 -25.11
N GLU A 648 -2.89 -17.31 -24.54
CA GLU A 648 -3.19 -17.22 -23.11
C GLU A 648 -3.36 -18.54 -22.37
N LYS A 649 -3.16 -18.49 -21.05
CA LYS A 649 -3.51 -19.56 -20.09
C LYS A 649 -2.83 -20.90 -20.42
N TYR A 650 -1.56 -20.86 -20.84
CA TYR A 650 -0.73 -22.06 -20.98
C TYR A 650 -0.03 -22.40 -19.66
N ALA A 651 0.10 -23.69 -19.36
CA ALA A 651 0.84 -24.23 -18.21
C ALA A 651 2.36 -24.19 -18.46
N THR A 652 2.86 -23.05 -18.93
CA THR A 652 4.25 -22.92 -19.35
C THR A 652 5.20 -23.07 -18.15
N PRO A 653 6.23 -23.93 -18.23
CA PRO A 653 7.26 -24.02 -17.20
C PRO A 653 8.00 -22.69 -17.03
N ALA A 654 8.59 -22.48 -15.86
CA ALA A 654 9.45 -21.32 -15.62
C ALA A 654 10.63 -21.30 -16.62
N GLN A 655 11.05 -20.10 -17.03
CA GLN A 655 12.07 -19.79 -18.05
C GLN A 655 11.73 -20.16 -19.50
N GLN A 656 10.56 -20.77 -19.74
CA GLN A 656 10.11 -21.14 -21.09
C GLN A 656 8.97 -20.23 -21.56
N GLY A 657 8.76 -20.14 -22.87
CA GLY A 657 7.72 -19.33 -23.50
C GLY A 657 6.50 -20.15 -23.92
N ALA A 658 5.30 -19.57 -23.81
CA ALA A 658 4.10 -20.16 -24.40
C ALA A 658 4.18 -20.16 -25.94
N ILE A 659 4.78 -19.13 -26.52
CA ILE A 659 5.28 -19.13 -27.90
C ILE A 659 6.77 -19.46 -27.86
N TYR A 660 7.21 -20.38 -28.73
CA TYR A 660 8.58 -20.92 -28.74
C TYR A 660 8.89 -21.78 -27.51
N GLY A 661 7.99 -22.70 -27.14
CA GLY A 661 8.25 -23.68 -26.09
C GLY A 661 9.24 -24.76 -26.52
N ASP A 662 9.84 -25.46 -25.55
CA ASP A 662 10.93 -26.46 -25.73
C ASP A 662 12.32 -25.82 -25.99
N GLU A 663 13.41 -26.59 -25.87
CA GLU A 663 14.80 -26.10 -25.99
C GLU A 663 15.57 -26.76 -27.16
N ASP A 664 14.90 -27.04 -28.29
CA ASP A 664 15.60 -27.56 -29.47
C ASP A 664 16.37 -26.44 -30.19
N ARG A 665 17.71 -26.48 -30.05
CA ARG A 665 18.65 -25.51 -30.64
C ARG A 665 18.63 -25.46 -32.18
N ARG A 666 17.98 -26.41 -32.88
CA ARG A 666 17.80 -26.33 -34.34
C ARG A 666 16.79 -25.28 -34.75
N ALA A 667 15.86 -24.92 -33.87
CA ALA A 667 14.85 -23.93 -34.16
C ALA A 667 15.51 -22.54 -34.21
N THR A 668 15.28 -21.83 -35.30
CA THR A 668 15.95 -20.57 -35.62
C THR A 668 15.10 -19.74 -36.58
N ASP A 669 15.38 -18.43 -36.66
CA ASP A 669 14.78 -17.52 -37.64
C ASP A 669 13.25 -17.34 -37.47
N TRP A 670 12.73 -17.40 -36.24
CA TRP A 670 11.29 -17.20 -36.00
C TRP A 670 10.91 -15.72 -36.00
N LEU A 671 9.80 -15.37 -36.66
CA LEU A 671 9.16 -14.07 -36.56
C LEU A 671 7.92 -14.16 -35.66
N ILE A 672 7.93 -13.46 -34.53
CA ILE A 672 6.81 -13.38 -33.59
C ILE A 672 6.33 -11.93 -33.59
N GLU A 673 5.24 -11.65 -34.30
CA GLU A 673 4.81 -10.28 -34.63
C GLU A 673 3.36 -9.98 -34.26
N GLY A 674 3.10 -8.85 -33.60
CA GLY A 674 1.72 -8.35 -33.44
C GLY A 674 0.81 -9.29 -32.63
N ASN A 675 1.37 -10.02 -31.66
CA ASN A 675 0.63 -10.94 -30.80
C ASN A 675 0.36 -10.31 -29.43
N GLU A 676 -0.61 -10.85 -28.70
CA GLU A 676 -0.80 -10.61 -27.27
C GLU A 676 -0.52 -11.91 -26.50
N ALA A 677 0.48 -11.92 -25.63
CA ALA A 677 0.82 -13.08 -24.79
C ALA A 677 0.54 -12.78 -23.32
N ARG A 678 -0.46 -13.45 -22.73
CA ARG A 678 -0.93 -13.15 -21.36
C ARG A 678 -1.34 -14.35 -20.53
N PHE A 679 -1.26 -14.23 -19.20
CA PHE A 679 -1.71 -15.25 -18.26
C PHE A 679 -1.07 -16.65 -18.45
N ASN A 680 0.10 -16.72 -19.09
CA ASN A 680 0.84 -17.97 -19.21
C ASN A 680 1.66 -18.21 -17.94
N SER A 681 1.78 -19.45 -17.48
CA SER A 681 2.32 -19.73 -16.13
C SER A 681 3.80 -19.38 -15.94
N GLY A 682 4.60 -19.51 -16.99
CA GLY A 682 6.00 -19.12 -17.04
C GLY A 682 6.15 -17.80 -17.80
N SER A 683 6.85 -17.86 -18.94
CA SER A 683 7.04 -16.71 -19.82
C SER A 683 6.00 -16.67 -20.94
N GLY A 684 5.67 -15.48 -21.44
CA GLY A 684 4.81 -15.35 -22.61
C GLY A 684 5.51 -15.83 -23.89
N ILE A 685 6.74 -15.37 -24.11
CA ILE A 685 7.50 -15.63 -25.34
C ILE A 685 8.92 -16.07 -24.99
N ALA A 686 9.45 -17.05 -25.73
CA ALA A 686 10.87 -17.36 -25.78
C ALA A 686 11.40 -17.21 -27.22
N THR A 687 12.71 -17.38 -27.41
CA THR A 687 13.36 -17.23 -28.73
C THR A 687 14.49 -18.24 -28.91
N GLY A 688 15.00 -18.36 -30.13
CA GLY A 688 16.29 -18.99 -30.44
C GLY A 688 17.05 -18.14 -31.45
N ASP A 689 18.09 -18.69 -32.08
CA ASP A 689 18.96 -17.88 -32.93
C ASP A 689 18.19 -17.15 -34.04
N ARG A 690 18.54 -15.88 -34.26
CA ARG A 690 17.99 -15.00 -35.31
C ARG A 690 16.47 -14.81 -35.23
N SER A 691 15.85 -15.11 -34.09
CA SER A 691 14.44 -14.78 -33.87
C SER A 691 14.23 -13.25 -33.79
N VAL A 692 13.08 -12.80 -34.30
CA VAL A 692 12.62 -11.42 -34.21
C VAL A 692 11.27 -11.39 -33.48
N VAL A 693 11.21 -10.67 -32.36
CA VAL A 693 9.99 -10.46 -31.58
C VAL A 693 9.61 -8.99 -31.69
N ARG A 694 8.54 -8.67 -32.41
CA ARG A 694 8.17 -7.27 -32.67
C ARG A 694 6.69 -6.91 -32.59
N GLY A 695 6.38 -5.71 -32.11
CA GLY A 695 5.00 -5.20 -32.09
C GLY A 695 4.05 -5.99 -31.19
N ASN A 696 4.55 -6.76 -30.22
CA ASN A 696 3.72 -7.61 -29.36
C ASN A 696 3.33 -6.89 -28.06
N LYS A 697 2.20 -7.29 -27.47
CA LYS A 697 1.83 -7.00 -26.08
C LYS A 697 2.11 -8.24 -25.23
N VAL A 698 2.99 -8.12 -24.23
CA VAL A 698 3.41 -9.26 -23.42
C VAL A 698 3.23 -8.92 -21.95
N HIS A 699 2.15 -9.41 -21.35
CA HIS A 699 1.72 -8.93 -20.05
C HIS A 699 1.04 -9.97 -19.17
N HIS A 700 1.02 -9.74 -17.87
CA HIS A 700 0.33 -10.60 -16.90
C HIS A 700 0.73 -12.08 -16.99
N ASN A 701 1.95 -12.37 -17.45
CA ASN A 701 2.49 -13.73 -17.40
C ASN A 701 3.01 -14.03 -15.99
N GLY A 702 3.03 -15.30 -15.63
CA GLY A 702 3.26 -15.78 -14.28
C GLY A 702 4.65 -15.48 -13.74
N GLN A 703 5.66 -15.46 -14.62
CA GLN A 703 7.07 -15.24 -14.25
C GLN A 703 7.73 -14.10 -15.06
N LEU A 704 7.85 -14.27 -16.39
CA LEU A 704 8.53 -13.34 -17.28
C LEU A 704 7.61 -12.92 -18.42
N GLY A 705 7.84 -11.74 -19.00
CA GLY A 705 7.26 -11.41 -20.29
C GLY A 705 7.94 -12.23 -21.39
N ILE A 706 9.22 -11.95 -21.63
CA ILE A 706 10.03 -12.57 -22.68
C ILE A 706 11.29 -13.18 -22.08
N SER A 707 11.63 -14.40 -22.51
CA SER A 707 12.85 -15.13 -22.12
C SER A 707 13.73 -15.34 -23.36
N PRO A 708 14.65 -14.41 -23.67
CA PRO A 708 15.46 -14.49 -24.87
C PRO A 708 16.53 -15.57 -24.74
N ASN A 709 16.70 -16.38 -25.79
CA ASN A 709 17.77 -17.38 -25.90
C ASN A 709 18.34 -17.36 -27.31
N GLY A 710 19.56 -17.89 -27.46
CA GLY A 710 20.23 -17.97 -28.75
C GLY A 710 21.01 -16.71 -29.11
N VAL A 711 21.37 -16.61 -30.39
CA VAL A 711 22.31 -15.61 -30.92
C VAL A 711 21.66 -14.77 -32.02
N ASP A 712 22.01 -13.48 -32.12
CA ASP A 712 21.47 -12.55 -33.13
C ASP A 712 19.95 -12.31 -33.00
N VAL A 713 19.44 -12.33 -31.78
CA VAL A 713 18.01 -12.10 -31.48
C VAL A 713 17.69 -10.61 -31.46
N VAL A 714 16.53 -10.24 -32.02
CA VAL A 714 16.01 -8.86 -31.98
C VAL A 714 14.64 -8.83 -31.28
N ILE A 715 14.52 -7.97 -30.26
CA ILE A 715 13.26 -7.70 -29.57
C ILE A 715 13.00 -6.20 -29.70
N GLU A 716 12.01 -5.83 -30.52
CA GLU A 716 11.76 -4.44 -30.84
C GLU A 716 10.29 -4.02 -30.89
N ASP A 717 10.01 -2.75 -30.57
CA ASP A 717 8.67 -2.17 -30.71
C ASP A 717 7.57 -2.93 -29.92
N ASN A 718 7.91 -3.59 -28.80
CA ASN A 718 6.97 -4.33 -27.96
C ASN A 718 6.52 -3.52 -26.73
N GLU A 719 5.34 -3.86 -26.21
CA GLU A 719 4.80 -3.39 -24.93
C GLU A 719 4.85 -4.55 -23.91
N ILE A 720 5.64 -4.42 -22.84
CA ILE A 720 5.97 -5.51 -21.91
C ILE A 720 5.68 -5.07 -20.47
N TYR A 721 4.59 -5.55 -19.86
CA TYR A 721 4.12 -4.98 -18.60
C TYR A 721 3.41 -5.93 -17.66
N GLU A 722 3.41 -5.60 -16.36
CA GLU A 722 2.70 -6.34 -15.30
C GLU A 722 2.95 -7.86 -15.33
N ASN A 723 4.15 -8.29 -15.76
CA ASN A 723 4.56 -9.69 -15.69
C ASN A 723 5.04 -10.05 -14.27
N ASN A 724 5.17 -11.35 -14.02
CA ASN A 724 5.39 -11.96 -12.71
C ASN A 724 4.16 -11.92 -11.76
N ILE A 725 2.96 -12.12 -12.30
CA ILE A 725 1.72 -12.06 -11.49
C ILE A 725 1.62 -13.17 -10.44
N PHE A 726 2.43 -14.23 -10.54
CA PHE A 726 2.41 -15.35 -9.62
C PHE A 726 3.44 -15.26 -8.49
N GLY A 727 4.31 -14.24 -8.51
CA GLY A 727 5.20 -13.92 -7.40
C GLY A 727 6.43 -14.82 -7.29
N PHE A 728 7.07 -15.08 -8.43
CA PHE A 728 8.47 -15.52 -8.43
C PHE A 728 9.35 -14.46 -7.79
N ASP A 729 10.38 -14.88 -7.08
CA ASP A 729 11.34 -13.98 -6.45
C ASP A 729 12.24 -13.36 -7.53
N ALA A 730 12.25 -12.03 -7.64
CA ALA A 730 13.09 -11.33 -8.62
C ALA A 730 14.59 -11.50 -8.34
N ALA A 731 15.00 -11.80 -7.10
CA ALA A 731 16.39 -12.13 -6.80
C ALA A 731 16.83 -13.49 -7.38
N TRP A 732 15.88 -14.34 -7.76
CA TRP A 732 16.14 -15.52 -8.57
C TRP A 732 15.99 -15.18 -10.06
N GLU A 733 14.75 -14.90 -10.49
CA GLU A 733 14.42 -14.57 -11.87
C GLU A 733 12.94 -14.24 -12.06
N ALA A 734 12.63 -12.96 -12.30
CA ALA A 734 11.29 -12.53 -12.67
C ALA A 734 11.27 -11.10 -13.25
N GLY A 735 10.21 -10.75 -13.98
CA GLY A 735 10.00 -9.39 -14.49
C GLY A 735 9.60 -9.31 -15.97
N GLY A 736 10.07 -8.29 -16.66
CA GLY A 736 9.76 -8.04 -18.08
C GLY A 736 10.52 -8.99 -19.00
N VAL A 737 11.83 -8.81 -19.09
CA VAL A 737 12.73 -9.60 -19.93
C VAL A 737 13.92 -10.09 -19.10
N LYS A 738 14.26 -11.38 -19.19
CA LYS A 738 15.55 -11.88 -18.73
C LYS A 738 16.19 -12.82 -19.74
N ALA A 739 17.41 -12.50 -20.16
CA ALA A 739 18.25 -13.35 -21.01
C ALA A 739 19.38 -13.97 -20.19
N GLY A 740 19.73 -15.21 -20.53
CA GLY A 740 20.81 -15.98 -19.92
C GLY A 740 21.76 -16.53 -20.99
N ALA A 741 23.06 -16.27 -20.89
CA ALA A 741 24.08 -16.83 -21.79
C ALA A 741 23.81 -16.60 -23.30
N VAL A 742 23.39 -15.38 -23.65
CA VAL A 742 23.10 -14.98 -25.05
C VAL A 742 24.23 -14.14 -25.67
N GLU A 743 24.27 -14.11 -27.00
CA GLU A 743 25.22 -13.28 -27.74
C GLU A 743 24.49 -12.44 -28.81
N ARG A 744 24.89 -11.18 -28.99
CA ARG A 744 24.33 -10.28 -30.04
C ARG A 744 22.81 -10.12 -29.94
N LEU A 745 22.27 -10.02 -28.72
CA LEU A 745 20.88 -9.65 -28.47
C LEU A 745 20.70 -8.13 -28.64
N THR A 746 19.68 -7.73 -29.41
CA THR A 746 19.24 -6.34 -29.53
C THR A 746 17.88 -6.15 -28.87
N LEU A 747 17.81 -5.26 -27.89
CA LEU A 747 16.57 -4.79 -27.24
C LEU A 747 16.36 -3.34 -27.63
N ARG A 748 15.37 -3.02 -28.47
CA ARG A 748 15.16 -1.63 -28.89
C ARG A 748 13.73 -1.15 -29.04
N ARG A 749 13.48 0.13 -28.76
CA ARG A 749 12.15 0.76 -28.92
C ARG A 749 11.02 0.02 -28.19
N ASN A 750 11.32 -0.74 -27.14
CA ASN A 750 10.31 -1.39 -26.31
C ASN A 750 9.82 -0.45 -25.21
N HIS A 751 8.56 -0.58 -24.82
CA HIS A 751 8.02 0.04 -23.61
C HIS A 751 7.82 -1.04 -22.54
N VAL A 752 8.65 -0.99 -21.49
CA VAL A 752 8.74 -2.03 -20.46
C VAL A 752 8.40 -1.43 -19.10
N TYR A 753 7.25 -1.79 -18.53
CA TYR A 753 6.76 -1.08 -17.36
C TYR A 753 5.94 -1.89 -16.36
N ASP A 754 5.93 -1.45 -15.10
CA ASP A 754 5.09 -2.01 -14.02
C ASP A 754 5.24 -3.54 -13.85
N ASN A 755 6.36 -4.15 -14.26
CA ASN A 755 6.62 -5.58 -14.05
C ASN A 755 7.00 -5.85 -12.59
N PHE A 756 6.55 -6.97 -12.02
CA PHE A 756 6.91 -7.37 -10.65
C PHE A 756 8.30 -8.04 -10.59
N GLY A 757 9.32 -7.35 -11.10
CA GLY A 757 10.72 -7.76 -11.10
C GLY A 757 11.56 -6.74 -11.87
N SER A 758 12.66 -7.17 -12.48
CA SER A 758 13.49 -6.30 -13.33
C SER A 758 12.78 -5.98 -14.65
N GLY A 759 13.04 -4.82 -15.24
CA GLY A 759 12.51 -4.46 -16.56
C GLY A 759 13.19 -5.27 -17.67
N LEU A 760 14.45 -4.94 -17.97
CA LEU A 760 15.31 -5.63 -18.92
C LEU A 760 16.52 -6.19 -18.18
N TRP A 761 16.73 -7.51 -18.23
CA TRP A 761 17.81 -8.17 -17.51
C TRP A 761 18.63 -9.08 -18.45
N CYS A 762 19.94 -8.92 -18.44
CA CYS A 762 20.89 -9.88 -18.99
C CYS A 762 21.73 -10.45 -17.85
N ASP A 763 21.78 -11.77 -17.75
CA ASP A 763 22.44 -12.52 -16.69
C ASP A 763 23.31 -13.61 -17.31
N VAL A 764 24.36 -14.03 -16.61
CA VAL A 764 25.29 -15.11 -16.98
C VAL A 764 25.87 -14.98 -18.39
N ASP A 765 27.12 -14.51 -18.52
CA ASP A 765 27.91 -14.59 -19.76
C ASP A 765 27.20 -13.99 -21.02
N CYS A 766 26.30 -13.01 -20.85
CA CYS A 766 25.75 -12.26 -21.99
C CYS A 766 26.87 -11.44 -22.66
N ARG A 767 26.87 -11.37 -24.00
CA ARG A 767 27.96 -10.77 -24.79
C ARG A 767 27.45 -10.01 -26.00
N ASN A 768 28.11 -8.89 -26.32
CA ASN A 768 27.80 -8.04 -27.48
C ASN A 768 26.34 -7.57 -27.51
N ILE A 769 25.82 -7.14 -26.35
CA ILE A 769 24.39 -6.79 -26.19
C ILE A 769 24.15 -5.33 -26.54
N LEU A 770 23.06 -5.04 -27.25
CA LEU A 770 22.61 -3.68 -27.55
C LEU A 770 21.25 -3.41 -26.91
N ILE A 771 21.18 -2.41 -26.03
CA ILE A 771 19.94 -1.95 -25.39
C ILE A 771 19.77 -0.47 -25.76
N GLU A 772 18.89 -0.16 -26.73
CA GLU A 772 18.76 1.19 -27.26
C GLU A 772 17.32 1.70 -27.43
N ASP A 773 17.10 3.00 -27.24
CA ASP A 773 15.82 3.67 -27.52
C ASP A 773 14.60 3.07 -26.79
N ASN A 774 14.80 2.34 -25.68
CA ASN A 774 13.69 1.76 -24.91
C ASN A 774 13.15 2.77 -23.89
N ARG A 775 11.86 2.61 -23.55
CA ARG A 775 11.24 3.25 -22.39
C ARG A 775 11.04 2.23 -21.28
N VAL A 776 11.75 2.34 -20.16
CA VAL A 776 11.77 1.35 -19.08
C VAL A 776 11.41 1.99 -17.75
N GLU A 777 10.21 1.74 -17.22
CA GLU A 777 9.71 2.51 -16.07
C GLU A 777 8.85 1.77 -15.05
N ARG A 778 8.92 2.19 -13.79
CA ARG A 778 8.09 1.68 -12.67
C ARG A 778 8.17 0.16 -12.42
N ASN A 779 9.20 -0.51 -12.90
CA ASN A 779 9.43 -1.92 -12.59
C ASN A 779 9.77 -2.10 -11.10
N ALA A 780 9.41 -3.25 -10.53
CA ALA A 780 9.54 -3.51 -9.11
C ALA A 780 11.00 -3.59 -8.65
N ASP A 781 11.91 -4.00 -9.53
CA ASP A 781 13.36 -4.03 -9.32
C ASP A 781 14.05 -3.11 -10.34
N ALA A 782 15.33 -3.37 -10.66
CA ALA A 782 16.11 -2.56 -11.58
C ALA A 782 15.41 -2.37 -12.94
N GLY A 783 15.54 -1.18 -13.51
CA GLY A 783 15.01 -0.89 -14.84
C GLY A 783 15.74 -1.72 -15.88
N ILE A 784 17.04 -1.46 -16.01
CA ILE A 784 17.97 -2.25 -16.83
C ILE A 784 19.00 -2.88 -15.89
N PHE A 785 19.11 -4.20 -15.90
CA PHE A 785 20.05 -4.96 -15.08
C PHE A 785 20.99 -5.78 -15.97
N TYR A 786 22.28 -5.48 -15.94
CA TYR A 786 23.31 -6.22 -16.66
C TYR A 786 24.24 -6.92 -15.67
N GLU A 787 24.09 -8.23 -15.50
CA GLU A 787 24.69 -9.01 -14.43
C GLU A 787 25.66 -10.06 -14.99
N ILE A 788 26.85 -10.19 -14.35
CA ILE A 788 27.87 -11.22 -14.61
C ILE A 788 28.11 -11.51 -16.11
N SER A 789 28.25 -10.43 -16.88
CA SER A 789 28.26 -10.45 -18.35
C SER A 789 29.37 -9.54 -18.93
N PHE A 790 29.46 -9.46 -20.26
CA PHE A 790 30.53 -8.75 -20.97
C PHE A 790 29.95 -7.92 -22.11
N ASP A 791 30.69 -6.89 -22.53
CA ASP A 791 30.56 -6.20 -23.81
C ASP A 791 29.11 -5.83 -24.15
N ALA A 792 28.68 -4.65 -23.71
CA ALA A 792 27.33 -4.17 -24.02
C ALA A 792 27.30 -2.66 -24.26
N ILE A 793 26.35 -2.23 -25.09
CA ILE A 793 26.01 -0.83 -25.31
C ILE A 793 24.60 -0.59 -24.80
N ILE A 794 24.45 0.30 -23.83
CA ILE A 794 23.16 0.72 -23.26
C ILE A 794 23.01 2.21 -23.55
N ARG A 795 22.20 2.56 -24.55
CA ARG A 795 22.13 3.95 -25.02
C ARG A 795 20.76 4.50 -25.33
N ASN A 796 20.59 5.82 -25.24
CA ASN A 796 19.37 6.52 -25.68
C ASN A 796 18.07 6.00 -25.04
N ASN A 797 18.14 5.32 -23.89
CA ASN A 797 16.95 4.81 -23.21
C ASN A 797 16.34 5.89 -22.30
N ILE A 798 15.02 5.89 -22.18
CA ILE A 798 14.27 6.65 -21.17
C ILE A 798 13.96 5.68 -20.02
N VAL A 799 14.66 5.83 -18.90
CA VAL A 799 14.58 4.92 -17.76
C VAL A 799 14.03 5.69 -16.57
N GLY A 800 12.94 5.26 -15.95
CA GLY A 800 12.28 6.10 -14.95
C GLY A 800 11.61 5.35 -13.82
N LEU A 801 11.82 5.80 -12.59
CA LEU A 801 11.00 5.40 -11.43
C LEU A 801 11.01 3.88 -11.14
N ASN A 802 12.07 3.17 -11.50
CA ASN A 802 12.23 1.74 -11.24
C ASN A 802 12.63 1.47 -9.78
N GLY A 803 12.67 0.18 -9.40
CA GLY A 803 12.98 -0.26 -8.04
C GLY A 803 11.85 0.03 -7.05
N THR A 804 10.59 -0.10 -7.48
CA THR A 804 9.40 0.27 -6.70
C THR A 804 9.04 -0.70 -5.57
N GLY A 805 9.54 -1.94 -5.62
CA GLY A 805 9.16 -3.02 -4.69
C GLY A 805 7.71 -3.52 -4.87
N LEU A 806 7.05 -3.18 -5.99
CA LEU A 806 5.72 -3.68 -6.32
C LEU A 806 5.66 -5.22 -6.30
N GLY A 807 4.48 -5.77 -6.03
CA GLY A 807 4.29 -7.23 -5.97
C GLY A 807 4.95 -7.94 -4.79
N GLY A 808 5.57 -7.21 -3.86
CA GLY A 808 6.31 -7.77 -2.72
C GLY A 808 7.77 -8.11 -3.04
N GLN A 809 8.29 -7.59 -4.15
CA GLN A 809 9.70 -7.69 -4.52
C GLN A 809 10.59 -6.81 -3.64
N GLN A 810 11.91 -7.01 -3.75
CA GLN A 810 12.89 -6.31 -2.92
C GLN A 810 12.86 -4.78 -3.08
N GLY A 811 12.71 -4.28 -4.32
CA GLY A 811 12.79 -2.86 -4.61
C GLY A 811 14.19 -2.28 -4.46
N SER A 812 14.28 -0.95 -4.45
CA SER A 812 15.55 -0.25 -4.27
C SER A 812 16.10 -0.45 -2.86
N ALA A 813 17.30 -1.02 -2.73
CA ALA A 813 17.97 -1.23 -1.44
C ALA A 813 19.49 -0.99 -1.56
N TRP A 814 20.02 -0.06 -0.76
CA TRP A 814 21.41 0.42 -0.86
C TRP A 814 21.71 1.02 -2.25
N ILE A 815 22.25 0.22 -3.17
CA ILE A 815 22.45 0.60 -4.59
C ILE A 815 21.78 -0.38 -5.55
N TRP A 816 21.16 -1.44 -5.04
CA TRP A 816 20.39 -2.41 -5.82
C TRP A 816 19.04 -1.82 -6.25
N GLY A 817 18.46 -2.35 -7.33
CA GLY A 817 17.18 -1.90 -7.87
C GLY A 817 17.27 -0.55 -8.57
N ALA A 818 18.42 -0.24 -9.18
CA ALA A 818 18.66 1.05 -9.82
C ALA A 818 17.91 1.24 -11.14
N GLY A 819 17.88 2.48 -11.65
CA GLY A 819 17.45 2.75 -13.02
C GLY A 819 18.24 1.90 -14.02
N ILE A 820 19.58 2.05 -14.01
CA ILE A 820 20.50 1.20 -14.79
C ILE A 820 21.54 0.64 -13.82
N GLN A 821 21.64 -0.69 -13.77
CA GLN A 821 22.48 -1.43 -12.85
C GLN A 821 23.40 -2.36 -13.62
N ILE A 822 24.72 -2.16 -13.50
CA ILE A 822 25.73 -3.04 -14.07
C ILE A 822 26.41 -3.76 -12.92
N ALA A 823 26.20 -5.06 -12.77
CA ALA A 823 26.78 -5.83 -11.69
C ALA A 823 27.74 -6.91 -12.17
N ALA A 824 28.94 -6.96 -11.60
CA ALA A 824 29.97 -7.94 -11.91
C ALA A 824 30.22 -8.13 -13.42
N SER A 825 30.08 -7.06 -14.21
CA SER A 825 30.16 -7.10 -15.67
C SER A 825 31.28 -6.22 -16.22
N GLN A 826 31.77 -6.56 -17.41
CA GLN A 826 32.95 -5.93 -18.01
C GLN A 826 32.67 -5.31 -19.38
N GLY A 827 33.34 -4.21 -19.70
CA GLY A 827 33.30 -3.62 -21.03
C GLY A 827 31.93 -3.06 -21.43
N VAL A 828 31.12 -2.61 -20.45
CA VAL A 828 29.81 -2.02 -20.74
C VAL A 828 29.93 -0.52 -20.96
N GLU A 829 29.35 -0.04 -22.06
CA GLU A 829 29.23 1.38 -22.42
C GLU A 829 27.79 1.86 -22.17
N VAL A 830 27.61 2.87 -21.32
CA VAL A 830 26.30 3.40 -20.93
C VAL A 830 26.24 4.89 -21.26
N TYR A 831 25.50 5.30 -22.30
CA TYR A 831 25.47 6.70 -22.74
C TYR A 831 24.19 7.21 -23.38
N GLY A 832 23.97 8.53 -23.36
CA GLY A 832 22.80 9.14 -23.98
C GLY A 832 21.46 8.77 -23.31
N ASN A 833 21.47 8.10 -22.15
CA ASN A 833 20.26 7.69 -21.46
C ASN A 833 19.70 8.86 -20.63
N THR A 834 18.38 8.94 -20.53
CA THR A 834 17.69 9.82 -19.58
C THR A 834 17.14 8.97 -18.44
N VAL A 835 17.71 9.11 -17.24
CA VAL A 835 17.39 8.29 -16.07
C VAL A 835 16.70 9.12 -15.01
N THR A 836 15.39 8.96 -14.84
CA THR A 836 14.61 9.59 -13.77
C THR A 836 14.58 8.71 -12.53
N VAL A 837 15.27 9.14 -11.47
CA VAL A 837 15.44 8.40 -10.22
C VAL A 837 14.30 8.69 -9.25
N ALA A 838 13.63 7.65 -8.78
CA ALA A 838 12.62 7.77 -7.71
C ALA A 838 13.27 8.22 -6.39
N GLU A 839 12.46 8.78 -5.48
CA GLU A 839 12.97 9.21 -4.18
C GLU A 839 13.58 8.05 -3.39
N GLY A 840 14.85 8.17 -3.00
CA GLY A 840 15.57 7.14 -2.25
C GLY A 840 16.05 5.95 -3.08
N SER A 841 15.92 6.00 -4.41
CA SER A 841 16.38 4.96 -5.33
C SER A 841 17.78 5.27 -5.90
N ALA A 842 18.30 4.36 -6.73
CA ALA A 842 19.58 4.48 -7.41
C ALA A 842 19.40 4.85 -8.90
N GLY A 843 20.28 5.71 -9.41
CA GLY A 843 20.30 6.15 -10.80
C GLY A 843 21.03 5.16 -11.70
N ILE A 844 22.26 5.49 -12.08
CA ILE A 844 23.17 4.57 -12.79
C ILE A 844 24.23 4.08 -11.79
N VAL A 845 24.35 2.76 -11.63
CA VAL A 845 25.27 2.15 -10.66
C VAL A 845 26.09 1.01 -11.24
N LEU A 846 27.31 0.88 -10.74
CA LEU A 846 28.20 -0.26 -10.94
C LEU A 846 28.34 -1.05 -9.63
N VAL A 847 28.09 -2.35 -9.63
CA VAL A 847 28.12 -3.16 -8.40
C VAL A 847 28.99 -4.39 -8.56
N ASP A 848 30.04 -4.55 -7.76
CA ASP A 848 30.71 -5.85 -7.70
C ASP A 848 30.14 -6.72 -6.58
N GLN A 849 29.93 -7.99 -6.89
CA GLN A 849 29.37 -8.97 -5.96
C GLN A 849 30.25 -10.22 -5.81
N GLY A 850 31.50 -10.18 -6.32
CA GLY A 850 32.48 -11.26 -6.11
C GLY A 850 32.00 -12.62 -6.59
N ARG A 851 31.27 -12.67 -7.72
CA ARG A 851 30.69 -13.91 -8.25
C ARG A 851 31.77 -14.77 -8.91
N GLU A 852 31.82 -16.03 -8.53
CA GLU A 852 32.75 -17.00 -9.10
C GLU A 852 32.34 -17.39 -10.53
N ARG A 853 33.33 -17.56 -11.41
CA ARG A 853 33.17 -18.09 -12.77
C ARG A 853 33.06 -19.61 -12.72
N ILE A 854 31.83 -20.12 -12.80
CA ILE A 854 31.57 -21.56 -12.73
C ILE A 854 31.99 -22.27 -14.04
N ASP A 855 31.97 -21.56 -15.16
CA ASP A 855 32.42 -22.01 -16.48
C ASP A 855 33.96 -22.18 -16.58
N ARG A 856 34.71 -21.59 -15.63
CA ARG A 856 36.16 -21.74 -15.51
C ARG A 856 36.53 -22.32 -14.15
N PRO A 857 36.22 -23.61 -13.88
CA PRO A 857 36.64 -24.24 -12.65
C PRO A 857 38.16 -24.25 -12.55
N ALA A 858 38.68 -24.15 -11.32
CA ALA A 858 40.11 -24.14 -11.05
C ALA A 858 40.79 -25.34 -11.73
N ARG A 859 41.61 -25.07 -12.76
CA ARG A 859 42.18 -26.12 -13.63
C ARG A 859 43.26 -26.99 -12.96
N ALA A 860 43.66 -26.66 -11.73
CA ALA A 860 44.61 -27.45 -10.93
C ALA A 860 44.32 -27.31 -9.43
N ALA A 861 44.64 -28.33 -8.64
CA ALA A 861 44.63 -28.25 -7.19
C ALA A 861 45.61 -27.16 -6.74
N GLY A 862 45.09 -26.05 -6.20
CA GLY A 862 45.87 -24.87 -5.82
C GLY A 862 45.74 -23.66 -6.75
N ALA A 863 45.08 -23.78 -7.91
CA ALA A 863 44.72 -22.62 -8.73
C ALA A 863 43.61 -21.81 -8.04
N GLY A 864 43.81 -20.52 -7.86
CA GLY A 864 42.82 -19.62 -7.25
C GLY A 864 41.51 -19.57 -8.06
N LYS A 865 40.40 -19.36 -7.36
CA LYS A 865 39.08 -19.16 -7.98
C LYS A 865 39.10 -17.94 -8.92
N THR A 866 38.49 -18.06 -10.09
CA THR A 866 38.27 -16.93 -11.01
C THR A 866 36.91 -16.28 -10.74
N PHE A 867 36.84 -14.95 -10.82
CA PHE A 867 35.65 -14.18 -10.52
C PHE A 867 35.24 -13.34 -11.73
N TYR A 868 33.92 -13.17 -11.91
CA TYR A 868 33.36 -12.06 -12.66
C TYR A 868 33.79 -10.75 -12.03
N ARG A 869 33.93 -9.68 -12.81
CA ARG A 869 34.47 -8.40 -12.35
C ARG A 869 33.63 -7.26 -12.88
N THR A 870 33.42 -6.24 -12.07
CA THR A 870 32.89 -4.96 -12.50
C THR A 870 34.06 -4.09 -12.94
N ALA A 871 34.47 -4.20 -14.21
CA ALA A 871 35.72 -3.60 -14.69
C ALA A 871 35.64 -3.12 -16.15
N GLY A 872 36.32 -2.03 -16.46
CA GLY A 872 36.38 -1.46 -17.81
C GLY A 872 35.04 -0.92 -18.30
N ASN A 873 34.12 -0.58 -17.39
CA ASN A 873 32.82 -0.01 -17.75
C ASN A 873 32.92 1.52 -17.89
N SER A 874 32.23 2.07 -18.88
CA SER A 874 32.23 3.49 -19.21
C SER A 874 30.79 4.03 -19.14
N VAL A 875 30.51 4.94 -18.21
CA VAL A 875 29.21 5.60 -18.05
C VAL A 875 29.38 7.07 -18.40
N HIS A 876 28.82 7.54 -19.51
CA HIS A 876 29.03 8.91 -19.96
C HIS A 876 27.89 9.51 -20.75
N ASP A 877 27.84 10.84 -20.84
CA ASP A 877 26.86 11.56 -21.68
C ASP A 877 25.40 11.18 -21.35
N ASN A 878 25.09 10.80 -20.10
CA ASN A 878 23.74 10.51 -19.63
C ASN A 878 23.15 11.72 -18.87
N GLU A 879 21.83 11.85 -18.89
CA GLU A 879 21.10 12.76 -18.01
C GLU A 879 20.44 11.95 -16.88
N VAL A 880 20.84 12.20 -15.63
CA VAL A 880 20.28 11.54 -14.44
C VAL A 880 19.49 12.55 -13.62
N ILE A 881 18.18 12.43 -13.65
CA ILE A 881 17.23 13.35 -13.02
C ILE A 881 16.78 12.76 -11.68
N TYR A 882 17.18 13.37 -10.57
CA TYR A 882 16.66 12.97 -9.26
C TYR A 882 15.35 13.71 -8.96
N ASN A 883 14.24 12.97 -8.98
CA ASN A 883 12.92 13.52 -8.62
C ASN A 883 12.78 13.74 -7.11
N GLY A 884 13.46 12.93 -6.32
CA GLY A 884 13.42 12.99 -4.86
C GLY A 884 14.53 13.83 -4.27
N ARG A 885 14.53 13.88 -2.93
CA ARG A 885 15.54 14.61 -2.14
C ARG A 885 16.81 13.79 -1.87
N ALA A 886 16.74 12.49 -2.14
CA ALA A 886 17.82 11.53 -1.99
C ALA A 886 17.83 10.59 -3.20
N GLY A 887 19.02 10.18 -3.59
CA GLY A 887 19.27 9.17 -4.62
C GLY A 887 20.78 8.97 -4.74
N ILE A 888 21.18 7.85 -5.34
CA ILE A 888 22.59 7.46 -5.40
C ILE A 888 23.03 7.05 -6.80
N SER A 889 24.25 7.39 -7.18
CA SER A 889 24.91 6.91 -8.41
C SER A 889 26.41 6.71 -8.18
N GLY A 890 27.05 5.97 -9.07
CA GLY A 890 28.48 5.64 -8.95
C GLY A 890 28.70 4.14 -8.89
N GLY A 891 29.61 3.64 -8.05
CA GLY A 891 29.81 2.20 -7.92
C GLY A 891 30.31 1.74 -6.57
N ALA A 892 30.00 0.50 -6.22
CA ALA A 892 30.45 -0.11 -4.97
C ALA A 892 30.72 -1.61 -5.09
N SER A 893 31.54 -2.13 -4.18
CA SER A 893 31.85 -3.55 -4.07
C SER A 893 31.22 -4.13 -2.80
N ASP A 894 30.33 -5.11 -2.96
CA ASP A 894 29.58 -5.82 -1.92
C ASP A 894 30.28 -7.12 -1.49
N VAL A 895 31.60 -7.06 -1.34
CA VAL A 895 32.42 -8.23 -1.00
C VAL A 895 33.26 -7.95 0.24
N ALA A 896 33.65 -9.02 0.93
CA ALA A 896 34.55 -8.92 2.08
C ALA A 896 35.94 -8.41 1.66
N ARG A 897 36.67 -7.76 2.59
CA ARG A 897 38.03 -7.20 2.38
C ARG A 897 39.05 -8.16 1.78
N LEU A 898 38.90 -9.46 2.01
CA LEU A 898 39.81 -10.49 1.52
C LEU A 898 39.48 -10.99 0.11
N ASN A 899 38.31 -10.62 -0.43
CA ASN A 899 37.94 -11.01 -1.79
C ASN A 899 38.80 -10.22 -2.80
N PRO A 900 39.35 -10.86 -3.85
CA PRO A 900 40.14 -10.17 -4.88
C PRO A 900 39.42 -9.00 -5.55
N ASN A 901 38.09 -8.99 -5.57
CA ASN A 901 37.28 -7.93 -6.16
C ASN A 901 36.98 -6.77 -5.19
N PHE A 902 37.51 -6.79 -3.95
CA PHE A 902 37.19 -5.75 -2.95
C PHE A 902 37.38 -4.34 -3.51
N GLY A 903 38.57 -4.02 -4.05
CA GLY A 903 38.85 -2.70 -4.65
C GLY A 903 38.59 -2.61 -6.16
N ILE A 904 37.78 -3.49 -6.75
CA ILE A 904 37.67 -3.57 -8.22
C ILE A 904 36.93 -2.38 -8.83
N ILE A 905 36.04 -1.73 -8.06
CA ILE A 905 35.37 -0.52 -8.54
C ILE A 905 36.41 0.57 -8.82
N GLU A 906 37.34 0.77 -7.90
CA GLU A 906 38.37 1.80 -8.01
C GLU A 906 39.51 1.43 -8.95
N THR A 907 39.91 0.15 -8.97
CA THR A 907 41.12 -0.32 -9.70
C THR A 907 40.81 -0.97 -11.05
N GLY A 908 39.55 -1.32 -11.31
CA GLY A 908 39.13 -2.06 -12.49
C GLY A 908 39.00 -1.22 -13.76
N GLY A 909 39.42 0.05 -13.76
CA GLY A 909 39.31 0.94 -14.92
C GLY A 909 37.86 1.34 -15.24
N ASN A 910 36.97 1.34 -14.24
CA ASN A 910 35.62 1.87 -14.40
C ASN A 910 35.65 3.40 -14.43
N ARG A 911 34.82 3.99 -15.29
CA ARG A 911 34.81 5.45 -15.49
C ARG A 911 33.41 6.00 -15.64
N PHE A 912 33.16 7.09 -14.93
CA PHE A 912 32.05 8.02 -15.13
C PHE A 912 32.63 9.31 -15.74
N ASP A 913 32.02 9.89 -16.78
CA ASP A 913 32.44 11.19 -17.33
C ASP A 913 31.32 11.86 -18.14
N ARG A 914 31.29 13.20 -18.20
CA ARG A 914 30.29 13.96 -19.00
C ARG A 914 28.82 13.64 -18.69
N ASN A 915 28.49 13.10 -17.51
CA ASN A 915 27.09 12.93 -17.14
C ASN A 915 26.53 14.24 -16.56
N THR A 916 25.24 14.45 -16.80
CA THR A 916 24.48 15.58 -16.27
C THR A 916 23.55 15.08 -15.17
N TYR A 917 23.81 15.50 -13.94
CA TYR A 917 22.97 15.16 -12.79
C TYR A 917 22.03 16.32 -12.49
N VAL A 918 20.74 16.15 -12.73
CA VAL A 918 19.72 17.18 -12.53
C VAL A 918 19.01 16.97 -11.21
N LEU A 919 19.11 17.94 -10.31
CA LEU A 919 18.34 17.98 -9.07
C LEU A 919 17.06 18.77 -9.28
N ARG A 920 15.90 18.16 -9.06
CA ARG A 920 14.63 18.90 -9.07
C ARG A 920 14.36 19.68 -7.80
N LEU A 921 15.02 19.34 -6.68
CA LEU A 921 14.76 19.94 -5.36
C LEU A 921 16.06 20.51 -4.75
N ALA A 922 15.97 21.73 -4.18
CA ALA A 922 17.14 22.53 -3.79
C ALA A 922 17.85 22.10 -2.50
N ALA A 923 17.14 21.40 -1.59
CA ALA A 923 17.53 21.28 -0.19
C ALA A 923 18.65 20.26 0.11
N ALA A 924 19.15 19.55 -0.90
CA ALA A 924 19.97 18.34 -0.73
C ALA A 924 21.06 18.21 -1.81
N SER A 925 21.63 17.02 -1.96
CA SER A 925 22.52 16.63 -3.07
C SER A 925 22.39 15.12 -3.28
N PRO A 926 22.51 14.61 -4.53
CA PRO A 926 22.54 13.17 -4.72
C PRO A 926 23.82 12.64 -4.06
N ALA A 927 23.72 11.48 -3.43
CA ALA A 927 24.90 10.81 -2.92
C ALA A 927 25.63 10.19 -4.12
N PHE A 928 26.95 10.26 -4.09
CA PHE A 928 27.77 9.44 -4.98
C PHE A 928 28.37 8.31 -4.16
N ILE A 929 28.76 7.22 -4.80
CA ILE A 929 29.49 6.13 -4.15
C ILE A 929 30.63 5.70 -5.06
N TRP A 930 31.78 5.45 -4.45
CA TRP A 930 32.92 4.87 -5.16
C TRP A 930 33.68 3.97 -4.18
N GLY A 931 33.75 2.68 -4.50
CA GLY A 931 34.38 1.67 -3.64
C GLY A 931 33.45 1.21 -2.51
N HIS A 932 33.65 1.73 -1.30
CA HIS A 932 33.00 1.19 -0.08
C HIS A 932 32.20 2.20 0.73
N GLY A 933 32.09 3.44 0.28
CA GLY A 933 31.41 4.48 1.05
C GLY A 933 30.82 5.58 0.18
N ALA A 934 29.75 6.19 0.67
CA ALA A 934 29.15 7.35 0.04
C ALA A 934 30.11 8.56 0.11
N ILE A 935 30.15 9.34 -0.97
CA ILE A 935 31.01 10.50 -1.17
C ILE A 935 30.22 11.64 -1.82
N SER A 936 30.74 12.86 -1.72
CA SER A 936 30.15 14.01 -2.42
C SER A 936 30.49 13.99 -3.91
N TYR A 937 29.75 14.76 -4.70
CA TYR A 937 30.04 14.95 -6.13
C TYR A 937 31.46 15.52 -6.35
N GLU A 938 31.88 16.50 -5.54
CA GLU A 938 33.22 17.09 -5.65
C GLU A 938 34.30 16.05 -5.33
N ARG A 939 34.07 15.17 -4.35
CA ARG A 939 34.99 14.07 -4.06
C ARG A 939 35.03 13.05 -5.19
N PHE A 940 33.88 12.74 -5.80
CA PHE A 940 33.80 11.88 -6.99
C PHE A 940 34.65 12.46 -8.14
N ARG A 941 34.55 13.77 -8.37
CA ARG A 941 35.40 14.55 -9.29
C ARG A 941 36.90 14.48 -8.98
N ASN A 942 37.27 14.69 -7.73
CA ASN A 942 38.66 14.62 -7.30
C ASN A 942 39.28 13.21 -7.42
N LEU A 943 38.45 12.16 -7.51
CA LEU A 943 38.89 10.79 -7.77
C LEU A 943 39.00 10.48 -9.28
N GLY A 944 38.83 11.48 -10.15
CA GLY A 944 38.93 11.35 -11.60
C GLY A 944 37.64 10.91 -12.31
N GLN A 945 36.55 10.73 -11.56
CA GLN A 945 35.22 10.44 -12.08
C GLN A 945 34.50 11.75 -12.41
N GLU A 946 33.68 11.86 -13.45
CA GLU A 946 32.97 13.10 -13.80
C GLU A 946 33.89 14.32 -13.99
N ALA A 947 35.07 14.11 -14.59
CA ALA A 947 36.01 15.19 -14.90
C ALA A 947 35.32 16.33 -15.68
N ASN A 948 34.51 15.96 -16.66
CA ASN A 948 33.72 16.86 -17.52
C ASN A 948 32.21 16.80 -17.22
N GLY A 949 31.81 16.23 -16.08
CA GLY A 949 30.41 16.14 -15.67
C GLY A 949 29.87 17.44 -15.12
N GLN A 950 28.55 17.50 -14.98
CA GLN A 950 27.88 18.61 -14.32
C GLN A 950 26.78 18.17 -13.34
N LEU A 951 26.67 18.90 -12.23
CA LEU A 951 25.57 18.78 -11.27
C LEU A 951 24.72 20.06 -11.37
N VAL A 952 23.55 19.94 -11.99
CA VAL A 952 22.59 21.03 -12.19
C VAL A 952 21.67 21.10 -10.98
N ARG A 953 21.76 22.20 -10.23
CA ARG A 953 20.91 22.50 -9.08
C ARG A 953 19.70 23.34 -9.53
N PRO A 954 18.53 23.21 -8.89
CA PRO A 954 17.38 24.06 -9.22
C PRO A 954 17.70 25.53 -8.89
N LYS A 955 17.17 26.44 -9.71
CA LYS A 955 17.35 27.89 -9.54
C LYS A 955 16.62 28.43 -8.31
#